data_AF-A0A975IY54-F1
#
_entry.id   AF-A0A975IY54-F1
#
_cell.length_a   1.000
_cell.length_b   1.000
_cell.length_c   1.000
_cell.angle_alpha   90.00
_cell.angle_beta   90.00
_cell.angle_gamma   90.00
#
_symmetry.space_group_name_H-M   'P 1'
#
loop_
_entity.id
_entity.type
_entity.pdbx_description
1 polymer ?
#
loop_
_entity_poly.entity_id
_entity_poly.type
_entity_poly.pdbx_seq_one_letter_code
_entity_poly.pdbx_strand_id
1 'polypeptide(L)'
;MKQNSSLRASLLHTAAALALLPTLSHAAETVVNATTANIVVNAGDSVWFDSNNTNAAISLGTINGATPATGPLPGWAHTRWSFLKYTGTQVVEIPNGEKVLGAANLGTATATSTYYDNGAATTLASNQSIGNVETTRDFLISNGATLNVANGGLLFHNASHWMKVGTGSGFVTSSSGTLTIVANGGSTDYQVNNVVIKDYDGSTPLKVIKTGPDHLRFSVGHTYTGGTWVNNGRLALSSVGSLGTGMARVTGTNSQLDFAVAGAFPNALQIEGLGWAEGTEQRGAIRFEGGANLTGAVTLTGAARITANGGQTGTISGALSGTANLEVGIPTTTADLTGTVNITGNASAYTGTINVTRGRLNLNTTLGGSANVSDGFTLGAAGTINGNLTVGGTTGANLSINTASPLTVAGTVTFNGASKIVLPQLPPNGTYPLVSYGGLFGPANVSIDGSIYRKTVALDTSSPGVINLTVSGSGLPLVWTGATTGNWDVNVGANWSAGAGNITFLQGDDVLFDDTSAVNTIALTGLLQPSSVTFNNTTATYTLNGFNNTTVNGIIGTTGITKNGTGLVNFGGQSSTFTGPVQVNAGTLKVLNAEAFGFTSGITIAAGGAIDFNGQQPGGVGHPSNYTIAGNGVDGLGALANSGGAINEGAGVRALTLSADASLNANIGRFDIGHNTANPGNVGTITGNNHTLTLNAGQGIGVRGDSSGTPIHYVIASGRAWAELTDNALGGLTGDVVVKNGARLGTYNPRTIATPVSIESGGTLYVEGAGGVGTWTGAITLAGAVTFEAAGQALVVNGPVTGTASLTKTGGNTATVAQPGYVGDTTVSEGTLSLGAATLADTSTVNIAAGGKLTLTHGQTDTVAGLVIGGVTMASGTYGATGSGATNIDDAHFAGTGRLSVASAGSYAAWALSHGVGAANADDDHDGITNGIEFVIGGDPAAPGDQALLPFTAVNPADITFSFFRTVDSANYNPAVQYSTNLTSWTTAVDGVDGVTVVTDNNSNPPIVTVTVPRSLASPATRFFVRLQLTVP
;
A
#
# COMPACT_ATOMS: atom_id res chain seq x y z
N MET A 1 70.08 40.40 9.93
CA MET A 1 70.95 39.43 9.22
C MET A 1 70.31 39.20 7.84
N LYS A 2 70.72 39.92 6.78
CA LYS A 2 71.73 39.52 5.75
C LYS A 2 71.51 38.06 5.27
N GLN A 3 71.26 37.71 4.01
CA GLN A 3 71.64 38.24 2.68
C GLN A 3 70.47 38.05 1.66
N ASN A 4 70.16 38.92 0.67
CA ASN A 4 70.85 39.21 -0.62
C ASN A 4 71.23 37.93 -1.41
N SER A 5 71.07 37.76 -2.72
CA SER A 5 70.88 38.63 -3.90
C SER A 5 70.84 37.68 -5.13
N SER A 6 69.96 37.81 -6.12
CA SER A 6 70.18 38.52 -7.41
C SER A 6 70.17 37.60 -8.65
N LEU A 7 69.55 38.15 -9.71
CA LEU A 7 69.82 37.98 -11.14
C LEU A 7 69.33 36.72 -11.92
N ARG A 8 68.31 37.00 -12.74
CA ARG A 8 68.25 36.76 -14.20
C ARG A 8 69.45 36.03 -14.82
N ALA A 9 69.21 34.85 -15.41
CA ALA A 9 69.46 34.54 -16.83
C ALA A 9 69.19 33.05 -17.13
N SER A 10 68.36 32.80 -18.14
CA SER A 10 68.22 31.59 -19.00
C SER A 10 66.73 31.38 -19.33
N LEU A 11 66.11 32.28 -20.10
CA LEU A 11 65.90 32.10 -21.54
C LEU A 11 66.86 31.14 -22.28
N LEU A 12 66.22 30.22 -23.01
CA LEU A 12 66.72 29.17 -23.92
C LEU A 12 67.31 27.90 -23.28
N HIS A 13 66.47 26.87 -23.18
CA HIS A 13 66.54 25.61 -23.96
C HIS A 13 65.08 25.12 -24.14
N THR A 14 64.35 25.58 -25.16
CA THR A 14 64.13 24.89 -26.45
C THR A 14 64.09 23.36 -26.40
N ALA A 15 62.93 22.83 -26.81
CA ALA A 15 62.69 21.55 -27.49
C ALA A 15 63.03 20.25 -26.74
N ALA A 16 62.02 19.64 -26.10
CA ALA A 16 61.74 18.19 -26.10
C ALA A 16 60.98 17.75 -24.83
N ALA A 17 59.71 18.09 -24.71
CA ALA A 17 58.75 17.33 -23.88
C ALA A 17 57.30 17.50 -24.38
N LEU A 18 57.17 17.79 -25.68
CA LEU A 18 55.91 17.85 -26.41
C LEU A 18 55.96 16.74 -27.48
N ALA A 19 55.81 15.48 -27.09
CA ALA A 19 55.46 14.38 -27.98
C ALA A 19 55.22 13.11 -27.17
N LEU A 20 54.22 12.33 -27.60
CA LEU A 20 53.81 10.99 -27.13
C LEU A 20 52.82 10.96 -25.95
N LEU A 21 51.65 11.56 -26.17
CA LEU A 21 50.40 10.84 -25.96
C LEU A 21 49.78 10.61 -27.36
N PRO A 22 49.33 9.38 -27.68
CA PRO A 22 48.97 9.01 -29.04
C PRO A 22 47.80 9.85 -29.55
N THR A 23 48.01 10.42 -30.71
CA THR A 23 47.00 10.98 -31.60
C THR A 23 45.95 9.93 -31.91
N LEU A 24 44.88 9.89 -31.11
CA LEU A 24 43.57 9.54 -31.65
C LEU A 24 43.04 10.82 -32.29
N SER A 25 43.00 10.80 -33.62
CA SER A 25 42.49 11.84 -34.49
C SER A 25 41.11 12.31 -34.00
N HIS A 26 41.08 13.48 -33.36
CA HIS A 26 39.85 14.20 -33.16
C HIS A 26 39.45 14.79 -34.52
N ALA A 27 38.41 14.26 -35.15
CA ALA A 27 37.67 15.02 -36.14
C ALA A 27 36.96 16.15 -35.39
N ALA A 28 37.68 17.25 -35.17
CA ALA A 28 37.19 18.40 -34.42
C ALA A 28 36.36 19.30 -35.33
N GLU A 29 35.04 19.09 -35.37
CA GLU A 29 34.10 20.11 -35.84
C GLU A 29 34.14 21.27 -34.82
N THR A 30 34.92 22.30 -35.15
CA THR A 30 35.27 23.40 -34.24
C THR A 30 34.26 24.53 -34.40
N VAL A 31 33.54 24.87 -33.32
CA VAL A 31 32.65 26.05 -33.29
C VAL A 31 33.48 27.32 -33.37
N VAL A 32 33.30 28.11 -34.44
CA VAL A 32 34.04 29.36 -34.67
C VAL A 32 33.20 30.55 -34.20
N ASN A 33 33.62 31.21 -33.12
CA ASN A 33 33.12 32.52 -32.74
C ASN A 33 33.88 33.60 -33.54
N ALA A 34 33.23 34.70 -33.90
CA ALA A 34 33.82 35.84 -34.61
C ALA A 34 35.07 36.47 -33.91
N THR A 35 35.38 36.08 -32.68
CA THR A 35 36.53 36.56 -31.90
C THR A 35 37.72 35.58 -31.82
N THR A 36 37.59 34.35 -32.34
CA THR A 36 38.65 33.34 -32.23
C THR A 36 39.72 33.53 -33.31
N ALA A 37 40.93 33.89 -32.93
CA ALA A 37 42.09 33.95 -33.83
C ALA A 37 42.72 32.55 -34.01
N ASN A 38 42.95 32.14 -35.25
CA ASN A 38 43.51 30.85 -35.69
C ASN A 38 42.61 29.62 -35.51
N ILE A 39 42.05 29.10 -36.61
CA ILE A 39 41.27 27.85 -36.63
C ILE A 39 41.94 26.85 -37.57
N VAL A 40 42.08 25.59 -37.15
CA VAL A 40 42.59 24.51 -37.98
C VAL A 40 41.42 23.66 -38.47
N VAL A 41 41.18 23.64 -39.79
CA VAL A 41 40.14 22.80 -40.43
C VAL A 41 40.73 22.07 -41.64
N ASN A 42 40.34 20.82 -41.85
CA ASN A 42 40.77 20.04 -43.00
C ASN A 42 39.91 20.38 -44.23
N ALA A 43 40.46 20.19 -45.43
CA ALA A 43 39.70 20.36 -46.67
C ALA A 43 38.53 19.35 -46.72
N GLY A 44 37.31 19.85 -46.92
CA GLY A 44 36.08 19.04 -46.87
C GLY A 44 35.33 19.10 -45.54
N ASP A 45 35.90 19.69 -44.49
CA ASP A 45 35.21 19.90 -43.22
C ASP A 45 34.08 20.92 -43.38
N SER A 46 32.98 20.68 -42.66
CA SER A 46 31.90 21.64 -42.51
C SER A 46 32.25 22.62 -41.39
N VAL A 47 32.11 23.92 -41.65
CA VAL A 47 32.43 24.98 -40.68
C VAL A 47 31.17 25.82 -40.44
N TRP A 48 30.92 26.13 -39.18
CA TRP A 48 29.79 26.95 -38.75
C TRP A 48 30.24 28.36 -38.39
N PHE A 49 29.43 29.38 -38.74
CA PHE A 49 29.72 30.79 -38.44
C PHE A 49 28.57 31.41 -37.64
N ASP A 50 28.93 32.02 -36.51
CA ASP A 50 28.07 32.92 -35.74
C ASP A 50 28.16 34.34 -36.33
N SER A 51 27.15 34.78 -37.10
CA SER A 51 27.05 36.17 -37.51
C SER A 51 25.94 36.87 -36.73
N ASN A 52 26.31 37.47 -35.59
CA ASN A 52 25.47 38.43 -34.88
C ASN A 52 25.25 39.76 -35.64
N ASN A 53 25.57 39.83 -36.95
CA ASN A 53 25.40 41.06 -37.71
C ASN A 53 25.00 40.79 -39.16
N THR A 54 23.93 41.44 -39.57
CA THR A 54 23.49 41.52 -40.97
C THR A 54 24.53 42.31 -41.77
N ASN A 55 24.96 41.77 -42.91
CA ASN A 55 25.69 42.47 -43.99
C ASN A 55 27.13 43.01 -43.77
N ALA A 56 27.85 42.68 -42.70
CA ALA A 56 29.29 42.98 -42.64
C ALA A 56 30.11 41.79 -43.16
N ALA A 57 31.03 42.03 -44.10
CA ALA A 57 31.99 41.03 -44.56
C ALA A 57 32.65 40.33 -43.36
N ILE A 58 32.55 39.00 -43.32
CA ILE A 58 33.17 38.18 -42.27
C ILE A 58 34.67 38.45 -42.31
N SER A 59 35.21 39.18 -41.33
CA SER A 59 36.66 39.26 -41.14
C SER A 59 37.08 37.92 -40.55
N LEU A 60 37.34 36.95 -41.42
CA LEU A 60 37.78 35.62 -41.02
C LEU A 60 39.12 35.75 -40.30
N GLY A 61 39.20 35.22 -39.09
CA GLY A 61 40.49 34.85 -38.51
C GLY A 61 41.23 33.90 -39.45
N THR A 62 42.55 33.81 -39.31
CA THR A 62 43.40 32.91 -40.10
C THR A 62 42.93 31.45 -39.97
N ILE A 63 42.62 30.80 -41.10
CA ILE A 63 42.34 29.36 -41.16
C ILE A 63 43.63 28.66 -41.60
N ASN A 64 44.13 27.70 -40.81
CA ASN A 64 45.42 27.02 -41.04
C ASN A 64 46.60 28.00 -41.23
N GLY A 65 46.57 29.17 -40.57
CA GLY A 65 47.61 30.20 -40.70
C GLY A 65 47.53 31.06 -41.97
N ALA A 66 46.50 30.90 -42.80
CA ALA A 66 46.24 31.73 -43.99
C ALA A 66 44.95 32.55 -43.83
N THR A 67 44.96 33.82 -44.23
CA THR A 67 43.75 34.65 -44.31
C THR A 67 42.96 34.20 -45.54
N PRO A 68 41.77 33.59 -45.40
CA PRO A 68 41.00 33.14 -46.55
C PRO A 68 40.56 34.35 -47.38
N ALA A 69 40.74 34.31 -48.70
CA ALA A 69 40.17 35.34 -49.57
C ALA A 69 38.65 35.18 -49.58
N THR A 70 37.91 36.17 -49.05
CA THR A 70 36.46 36.22 -49.21
C THR A 70 36.17 36.56 -50.67
N GLY A 71 35.79 35.58 -51.48
CA GLY A 71 35.02 35.88 -52.69
C GLY A 71 33.70 36.56 -52.28
N PRO A 72 33.16 37.51 -53.07
CA PRO A 72 31.81 38.01 -52.81
C PRO A 72 30.86 36.81 -52.81
N LEU A 73 30.23 36.53 -51.67
CA LEU A 73 29.13 35.57 -51.62
C LEU A 73 28.07 36.06 -52.62
N PRO A 74 27.63 35.23 -53.58
CA PRO A 74 26.84 35.69 -54.70
C PRO A 74 25.47 36.22 -54.24
N GLY A 75 25.33 37.54 -54.21
CA GLY A 75 24.13 38.30 -54.57
C GLY A 75 22.81 38.05 -53.83
N TRP A 76 22.77 37.24 -52.78
CA TRP A 76 21.55 37.04 -51.97
C TRP A 76 21.74 37.74 -50.63
N ALA A 77 20.80 38.60 -50.26
CA ALA A 77 20.70 39.10 -48.89
C ALA A 77 20.55 37.87 -47.98
N HIS A 78 21.62 37.48 -47.29
CA HIS A 78 21.63 36.29 -46.45
C HIS A 78 20.72 36.53 -45.24
N THR A 79 19.47 36.09 -45.35
CA THR A 79 18.52 35.95 -44.23
C THR A 79 18.48 34.54 -43.67
N ARG A 80 19.36 33.63 -44.15
CA ARG A 80 19.33 32.19 -43.83
C ARG A 80 20.69 31.71 -43.29
N TRP A 81 20.66 31.08 -42.12
CA TRP A 81 21.75 30.30 -41.53
C TRP A 81 21.92 28.98 -42.29
N SER A 82 23.15 28.52 -42.58
CA SER A 82 23.42 27.24 -43.25
C SER A 82 24.82 26.71 -42.92
N PHE A 83 25.07 25.42 -43.17
CA PHE A 83 26.43 24.87 -43.09
C PHE A 83 27.28 25.35 -44.29
N LEU A 84 28.54 25.73 -44.03
CA LEU A 84 29.49 26.14 -45.06
C LEU A 84 30.59 25.08 -45.26
N LYS A 85 31.13 25.00 -46.47
CA LYS A 85 32.19 24.07 -46.87
C LYS A 85 33.53 24.79 -46.93
N TYR A 86 34.56 24.23 -46.29
CA TYR A 86 35.94 24.70 -46.47
C TYR A 86 36.63 23.95 -47.62
N THR A 87 37.12 24.69 -48.62
CA THR A 87 37.74 24.12 -49.83
C THR A 87 39.24 23.87 -49.69
N GLY A 88 39.85 24.22 -48.54
CA GLY A 88 41.31 24.27 -48.37
C GLY A 88 41.92 25.66 -48.62
N THR A 89 41.17 26.57 -49.25
CA THR A 89 41.61 27.96 -49.53
C THR A 89 40.56 29.02 -49.22
N GLN A 90 39.28 28.66 -49.28
CA GLN A 90 38.14 29.56 -49.04
C GLN A 90 37.02 28.83 -48.30
N VAL A 91 36.14 29.60 -47.67
CA VAL A 91 34.87 29.12 -47.11
C VAL A 91 33.78 29.47 -48.11
N VAL A 92 33.02 28.48 -48.56
CA VAL A 92 31.96 28.65 -49.56
C VAL A 92 30.65 28.04 -49.06
N GLU A 93 29.51 28.50 -49.58
CA GLU A 93 28.24 27.81 -49.39
C GLU A 93 28.31 26.42 -50.02
N ILE A 94 27.67 25.42 -49.40
CA ILE A 94 27.52 24.10 -49.99
C ILE A 94 26.79 24.25 -51.34
N PRO A 95 27.38 23.84 -52.48
CA PRO A 95 26.74 23.98 -53.78
C PRO A 95 25.41 23.22 -53.85
N ASN A 96 24.39 23.77 -54.54
CA ASN A 96 23.08 23.10 -54.68
C ASN A 96 23.18 21.69 -55.28
N GLY A 97 24.21 21.38 -56.08
CA GLY A 97 24.46 20.04 -56.60
C GLY A 97 24.92 19.02 -55.55
N GLU A 98 25.35 19.48 -54.37
CA GLU A 98 25.68 18.66 -53.20
C GLU A 98 24.54 18.62 -52.16
N LYS A 99 23.47 19.42 -52.37
CA LYS A 99 22.27 19.47 -51.51
C LYS A 99 21.16 18.59 -52.07
N VAL A 100 20.56 17.77 -51.23
CA VAL A 100 19.23 17.20 -51.51
C VAL A 100 18.19 18.15 -50.94
N LEU A 101 17.44 18.82 -51.83
CA LEU A 101 16.43 19.83 -51.48
C LEU A 101 15.01 19.25 -51.56
N GLY A 102 14.27 19.28 -50.44
CA GLY A 102 12.80 19.26 -50.46
C GLY A 102 12.05 18.00 -50.96
N ALA A 103 12.66 16.80 -50.90
CA ALA A 103 11.91 15.56 -51.21
C ALA A 103 10.92 15.19 -50.07
N ALA A 104 9.63 15.02 -50.40
CA ALA A 104 8.56 14.74 -49.43
C ALA A 104 8.71 13.39 -48.68
N ASN A 105 9.35 12.39 -49.30
CA ASN A 105 9.65 11.08 -48.71
C ASN A 105 11.07 10.65 -49.07
N LEU A 106 11.92 10.39 -48.06
CA LEU A 106 13.24 9.78 -48.23
C LEU A 106 13.09 8.25 -48.17
N GLY A 107 12.84 7.63 -49.34
CA GLY A 107 12.52 6.19 -49.44
C GLY A 107 13.55 5.33 -50.17
N THR A 108 14.24 5.83 -51.20
CA THR A 108 15.18 5.04 -52.03
C THR A 108 16.22 5.85 -52.81
N ALA A 109 16.45 7.13 -52.51
CA ALA A 109 17.31 8.00 -53.32
C ALA A 109 18.73 8.19 -52.74
N THR A 110 19.69 7.60 -53.47
CA THR A 110 21.06 8.07 -53.72
C THR A 110 22.10 8.04 -52.59
N ALA A 111 23.06 7.13 -52.80
CA ALA A 111 24.39 7.11 -52.22
C ALA A 111 25.02 8.50 -52.12
N THR A 112 25.68 8.77 -50.98
CA THR A 112 26.61 9.88 -50.76
C THR A 112 26.04 11.30 -50.84
N SER A 113 24.81 11.53 -50.38
CA SER A 113 24.32 12.90 -50.16
C SER A 113 25.06 13.51 -48.95
N THR A 114 26.00 14.42 -49.18
CA THR A 114 26.77 15.10 -48.12
C THR A 114 25.90 16.07 -47.32
N TYR A 115 24.76 16.52 -47.86
CA TYR A 115 23.89 17.53 -47.25
C TYR A 115 22.39 17.36 -47.57
N TYR A 116 21.51 17.51 -46.58
CA TYR A 116 20.04 17.53 -46.75
C TYR A 116 19.41 18.79 -46.12
N ASP A 117 18.52 19.48 -46.85
CA ASP A 117 17.71 20.60 -46.36
C ASP A 117 16.22 20.31 -46.60
N ASN A 118 15.44 20.26 -45.50
CA ASN A 118 14.00 20.03 -45.54
C ASN A 118 13.19 21.31 -45.83
N GLY A 119 13.41 21.95 -46.97
CA GLY A 119 12.60 23.11 -47.41
C GLY A 119 11.07 22.89 -47.42
N ALA A 120 10.61 21.64 -47.27
CA ALA A 120 9.24 21.20 -47.01
C ALA A 120 9.21 20.17 -45.85
N ALA A 121 8.03 19.90 -45.28
CA ALA A 121 7.90 18.80 -44.31
C ALA A 121 8.26 17.45 -44.96
N THR A 122 9.12 16.67 -44.29
CA THR A 122 9.72 15.45 -44.85
C THR A 122 9.45 14.25 -43.96
N THR A 123 9.22 13.07 -44.56
CA THR A 123 9.24 11.79 -43.83
C THR A 123 10.41 10.91 -44.25
N LEU A 124 11.18 10.43 -43.28
CA LEU A 124 12.16 9.37 -43.42
C LEU A 124 11.47 8.01 -43.30
N ALA A 125 11.28 7.33 -44.44
CA ALA A 125 10.45 6.13 -44.52
C ALA A 125 11.19 4.83 -44.10
N SER A 126 12.52 4.82 -44.15
CA SER A 126 13.37 3.67 -43.85
C SER A 126 14.73 4.13 -43.31
N ASN A 127 15.60 3.20 -42.87
CA ASN A 127 16.94 3.55 -42.41
C ASN A 127 17.74 4.27 -43.52
N GLN A 128 18.32 5.42 -43.21
CA GLN A 128 19.15 6.19 -44.16
C GLN A 128 20.39 6.75 -43.48
N SER A 129 21.43 6.94 -44.27
CA SER A 129 22.67 7.61 -43.87
C SER A 129 22.85 8.86 -44.70
N ILE A 130 22.88 10.02 -44.05
CA ILE A 130 23.01 11.35 -44.67
C ILE A 130 24.23 12.03 -44.07
N GLY A 131 25.02 12.78 -44.84
CA GLY A 131 26.21 13.49 -44.33
C GLY A 131 25.87 14.46 -43.17
N ASN A 132 25.36 15.64 -43.51
CA ASN A 132 24.80 16.62 -42.58
C ASN A 132 23.31 16.87 -42.89
N VAL A 133 22.55 17.21 -41.85
CA VAL A 133 21.10 17.44 -41.94
C VAL A 133 20.77 18.84 -41.44
N GLU A 134 20.08 19.61 -42.27
CA GLU A 134 19.52 20.91 -41.95
C GLU A 134 17.99 20.83 -41.99
N THR A 135 17.36 21.41 -40.96
CA THR A 135 15.92 21.42 -40.78
C THR A 135 15.37 22.83 -40.64
N THR A 136 14.48 23.21 -41.55
CA THR A 136 13.66 24.43 -41.57
C THR A 136 12.19 24.17 -41.22
N ARG A 137 11.75 22.90 -41.27
CA ARG A 137 10.38 22.43 -41.01
C ARG A 137 10.41 21.08 -40.28
N ASP A 138 9.24 20.51 -40.01
CA ASP A 138 9.15 19.21 -39.34
C ASP A 138 9.85 18.11 -40.16
N PHE A 139 10.68 17.32 -39.47
CA PHE A 139 11.34 16.13 -40.01
C PHE A 139 10.75 14.89 -39.31
N LEU A 140 9.88 14.16 -40.01
CA LEU A 140 9.22 12.97 -39.50
C LEU A 140 10.13 11.75 -39.70
N ILE A 141 10.33 10.94 -38.66
CA ILE A 141 11.01 9.64 -38.74
C ILE A 141 9.94 8.56 -38.55
N SER A 142 9.80 7.68 -39.54
CA SER A 142 8.85 6.56 -39.45
C SER A 142 9.22 5.59 -38.33
N ASN A 143 8.21 4.87 -37.82
CA ASN A 143 8.41 3.84 -36.81
C ASN A 143 9.48 2.82 -37.25
N GLY A 144 10.46 2.56 -36.39
CA GLY A 144 11.58 1.65 -36.62
C GLY A 144 12.72 2.24 -37.47
N ALA A 145 12.52 3.37 -38.15
CA ALA A 145 13.54 3.96 -39.01
C ALA A 145 14.65 4.65 -38.18
N THR A 146 15.88 4.54 -38.67
CA THR A 146 17.08 5.17 -38.09
C THR A 146 17.70 6.14 -39.10
N LEU A 147 17.85 7.39 -38.69
CA LEU A 147 18.66 8.39 -39.38
C LEU A 147 20.09 8.34 -38.84
N ASN A 148 21.06 7.94 -39.68
CA ASN A 148 22.47 8.13 -39.41
C ASN A 148 22.95 9.46 -40.00
N VAL A 149 23.32 10.42 -39.14
CA VAL A 149 23.96 11.69 -39.54
C VAL A 149 25.47 11.43 -39.63
N ALA A 150 25.94 10.97 -40.79
CA ALA A 150 27.25 10.36 -40.95
C ALA A 150 28.43 11.28 -40.64
N ASN A 151 28.29 12.59 -40.88
CA ASN A 151 29.31 13.59 -40.54
C ASN A 151 29.07 14.24 -39.16
N GLY A 152 27.92 13.99 -38.54
CA GLY A 152 27.58 14.46 -37.19
C GLY A 152 26.80 15.78 -37.11
N GLY A 153 26.69 16.57 -38.18
CA GLY A 153 26.02 17.87 -38.13
C GLY A 153 24.49 17.79 -38.33
N LEU A 154 23.73 18.23 -37.32
CA LEU A 154 22.27 18.40 -37.35
C LEU A 154 21.88 19.84 -36.98
N LEU A 155 21.31 20.61 -37.91
CA LEU A 155 20.93 22.02 -37.70
C LEU A 155 19.40 22.19 -37.68
N PHE A 156 18.91 22.89 -36.66
CA PHE A 156 17.57 23.47 -36.57
C PHE A 156 17.68 24.99 -36.74
N HIS A 157 17.00 25.56 -37.73
CA HIS A 157 17.00 27.00 -37.98
C HIS A 157 15.63 27.48 -38.55
N ASN A 158 15.42 28.79 -38.62
CA ASN A 158 14.14 29.45 -38.94
C ASN A 158 13.01 29.16 -37.91
N ALA A 159 11.75 29.16 -38.34
CA ALA A 159 10.58 29.03 -37.47
C ALA A 159 10.56 27.70 -36.68
N SER A 160 9.73 27.64 -35.65
CA SER A 160 9.55 26.45 -34.80
C SER A 160 9.18 25.19 -35.59
N HIS A 161 9.90 24.10 -35.32
CA HIS A 161 9.68 22.80 -35.95
C HIS A 161 10.41 21.70 -35.19
N TRP A 162 10.01 20.45 -35.44
CA TRP A 162 10.50 19.29 -34.69
C TRP A 162 11.05 18.21 -35.60
N MET A 163 12.08 17.52 -35.14
CA MET A 163 12.37 16.17 -35.60
C MET A 163 11.55 15.21 -34.76
N LYS A 164 10.56 14.55 -35.36
CA LYS A 164 9.51 13.83 -34.63
C LYS A 164 9.15 12.48 -35.22
N VAL A 165 8.43 11.67 -34.47
CA VAL A 165 7.81 10.42 -34.95
C VAL A 165 6.31 10.59 -35.01
N GLY A 166 5.67 10.08 -36.07
CA GLY A 166 4.21 10.12 -36.20
C GLY A 166 3.51 9.13 -35.25
N THR A 167 3.92 7.86 -35.30
CA THR A 167 3.49 6.79 -34.39
C THR A 167 4.67 5.84 -34.11
N GLY A 168 4.76 5.28 -32.90
CA GLY A 168 5.85 4.37 -32.53
C GLY A 168 7.17 5.07 -32.16
N SER A 169 8.31 4.46 -32.47
CA SER A 169 9.65 4.96 -32.13
C SER A 169 10.56 5.03 -33.35
N GLY A 170 11.20 6.19 -33.56
CA GLY A 170 12.20 6.44 -34.58
C GLY A 170 13.53 6.79 -33.92
N PHE A 171 14.62 6.64 -34.65
CA PHE A 171 15.97 6.75 -34.10
C PHE A 171 16.85 7.73 -34.87
N VAL A 172 17.76 8.37 -34.14
CA VAL A 172 18.85 9.17 -34.70
C VAL A 172 20.17 8.67 -34.13
N THR A 173 21.20 8.65 -34.96
CA THR A 173 22.56 8.28 -34.57
C THR A 173 23.59 8.98 -35.45
N SER A 174 24.88 8.80 -35.16
CA SER A 174 25.97 9.28 -36.01
C SER A 174 27.14 8.30 -36.02
N SER A 175 27.55 7.87 -37.22
CA SER A 175 28.73 7.03 -37.45
C SER A 175 30.06 7.78 -37.27
N SER A 176 30.05 9.10 -37.09
CA SER A 176 31.27 9.87 -36.80
C SER A 176 31.76 9.70 -35.35
N GLY A 177 30.91 9.14 -34.48
CA GLY A 177 31.12 9.11 -33.03
C GLY A 177 30.70 10.41 -32.32
N THR A 178 30.32 11.45 -33.05
CA THR A 178 29.80 12.72 -32.48
C THR A 178 28.57 13.22 -33.25
N LEU A 179 27.48 13.51 -32.54
CA LEU A 179 26.30 14.17 -33.08
C LEU A 179 26.23 15.61 -32.53
N THR A 180 26.54 16.59 -33.37
CA THR A 180 26.44 18.02 -33.08
C THR A 180 25.08 18.54 -33.52
N ILE A 181 24.22 18.86 -32.55
CA ILE A 181 22.91 19.47 -32.74
C ILE A 181 23.01 20.98 -32.53
N VAL A 182 22.77 21.73 -33.59
CA VAL A 182 22.77 23.20 -33.59
C VAL A 182 21.32 23.68 -33.57
N ALA A 183 20.97 24.52 -32.60
CA ALA A 183 19.69 25.23 -32.56
C ALA A 183 19.95 26.72 -32.73
N ASN A 184 19.64 27.26 -33.91
CA ASN A 184 19.92 28.66 -34.25
C ASN A 184 18.99 29.18 -35.36
N GLY A 185 17.88 29.82 -34.97
CA GLY A 185 16.95 30.49 -35.87
C GLY A 185 15.92 31.38 -35.16
N GLY A 186 16.13 31.70 -33.88
CA GLY A 186 15.27 32.56 -33.06
C GLY A 186 14.01 31.87 -32.51
N SER A 187 13.97 30.53 -32.53
CA SER A 187 12.82 29.74 -32.05
C SER A 187 13.06 29.22 -30.64
N THR A 188 12.01 29.23 -29.83
CA THR A 188 11.98 28.60 -28.50
C THR A 188 11.41 27.18 -28.52
N ASP A 189 11.17 26.60 -29.69
CA ASP A 189 10.45 25.32 -29.82
C ASP A 189 11.09 24.35 -30.82
N TYR A 190 12.42 24.28 -30.87
CA TYR A 190 13.08 23.16 -31.53
C TYR A 190 13.03 21.92 -30.65
N GLN A 191 12.68 20.78 -31.24
CA GLN A 191 12.55 19.54 -30.49
C GLN A 191 13.09 18.32 -31.24
N VAL A 192 13.72 17.42 -30.49
CA VAL A 192 13.82 16.00 -30.82
C VAL A 192 12.68 15.31 -30.07
N ASN A 193 11.53 15.21 -30.75
CA ASN A 193 10.27 14.84 -30.13
C ASN A 193 9.91 13.38 -30.39
N ASN A 194 9.92 12.55 -29.35
CA ASN A 194 9.62 11.12 -29.44
C ASN A 194 10.56 10.34 -30.39
N VAL A 195 11.77 10.88 -30.61
CA VAL A 195 12.86 10.28 -31.37
C VAL A 195 13.97 9.91 -30.38
N VAL A 196 14.47 8.68 -30.44
CA VAL A 196 15.53 8.19 -29.55
C VAL A 196 16.89 8.38 -30.21
N ILE A 197 17.79 9.11 -29.56
CA ILE A 197 19.20 9.15 -29.95
C ILE A 197 19.90 7.93 -29.35
N LYS A 198 20.64 7.18 -30.17
CA LYS A 198 21.33 5.94 -29.77
C LYS A 198 22.75 5.86 -30.33
N ASP A 199 23.58 5.03 -29.71
CA ASP A 199 24.88 4.65 -30.26
C ASP A 199 24.73 4.02 -31.65
N TYR A 200 25.71 4.26 -32.54
CA TYR A 200 25.62 3.92 -33.97
C TYR A 200 25.46 2.42 -34.23
N ASP A 201 26.31 1.63 -33.60
CA ASP A 201 26.33 0.16 -33.71
C ASP A 201 25.87 -0.52 -32.41
N GLY A 202 25.33 0.25 -31.47
CA GLY A 202 24.92 -0.22 -30.14
C GLY A 202 26.06 -0.46 -29.14
N SER A 203 27.32 -0.18 -29.50
CA SER A 203 28.49 -0.41 -28.65
C SER A 203 29.51 0.75 -28.63
N THR A 204 29.63 1.49 -29.72
CA THR A 204 30.53 2.65 -29.87
C THR A 204 29.88 3.87 -29.22
N PRO A 205 30.48 4.45 -28.17
CA PRO A 205 29.87 5.56 -27.46
C PRO A 205 29.68 6.80 -28.35
N LEU A 206 28.43 7.23 -28.49
CA LEU A 206 28.09 8.46 -29.22
C LEU A 206 28.13 9.68 -28.30
N LYS A 207 28.97 10.65 -28.63
CA LYS A 207 29.00 11.98 -28.00
C LYS A 207 27.93 12.87 -28.61
N VAL A 208 27.04 13.45 -27.81
CA VAL A 208 26.03 14.41 -28.27
C VAL A 208 26.42 15.82 -27.85
N ILE A 209 26.43 16.78 -28.77
CA ILE A 209 26.75 18.18 -28.50
C ILE A 209 25.56 19.06 -28.85
N LYS A 210 25.04 19.84 -27.91
CA LYS A 210 24.13 20.96 -28.15
C LYS A 210 24.92 22.26 -28.26
N THR A 211 24.73 22.97 -29.38
CA THR A 211 25.27 24.32 -29.60
C THR A 211 24.24 25.21 -30.30
N GLY A 212 24.61 26.45 -30.61
CA GLY A 212 23.70 27.51 -31.05
C GLY A 212 22.93 28.15 -29.88
N PRO A 213 22.57 29.44 -29.98
CA PRO A 213 22.06 30.21 -28.86
C PRO A 213 20.64 29.81 -28.43
N ASP A 214 19.91 29.04 -29.24
CA ASP A 214 18.49 28.80 -28.99
C ASP A 214 18.21 27.55 -28.15
N HIS A 215 16.93 27.37 -27.85
CA HIS A 215 16.38 26.26 -27.11
C HIS A 215 16.24 25.00 -27.98
N LEU A 216 16.64 23.85 -27.42
CA LEU A 216 16.32 22.51 -27.92
C LEU A 216 15.68 21.70 -26.80
N ARG A 217 14.60 20.96 -27.09
CA ARG A 217 13.99 20.01 -26.15
C ARG A 217 14.20 18.56 -26.57
N PHE A 218 14.56 17.73 -25.60
CA PHE A 218 14.49 16.27 -25.68
C PHE A 218 13.25 15.79 -24.92
N SER A 219 12.32 15.13 -25.60
CA SER A 219 11.04 14.72 -25.00
C SER A 219 11.01 13.28 -24.47
N VAL A 220 12.04 12.48 -24.79
CA VAL A 220 12.12 11.06 -24.39
C VAL A 220 13.48 10.71 -23.82
N GLY A 221 13.58 9.49 -23.26
CA GLY A 221 14.85 8.90 -22.89
C GLY A 221 15.71 8.55 -24.11
N HIS A 222 17.02 8.73 -23.98
CA HIS A 222 18.00 8.37 -25.00
C HIS A 222 18.90 7.24 -24.50
N THR A 223 19.52 6.51 -25.42
CA THR A 223 20.32 5.32 -25.08
C THR A 223 21.80 5.44 -25.45
N TYR A 224 22.23 6.59 -25.97
CA TYR A 224 23.66 6.82 -26.23
C TYR A 224 24.48 6.82 -24.95
N THR A 225 25.73 6.35 -25.05
CA THR A 225 26.61 6.13 -23.89
C THR A 225 27.77 7.13 -23.82
N GLY A 226 28.07 7.85 -24.90
CA GLY A 226 29.23 8.76 -24.97
C GLY A 226 29.09 10.07 -24.20
N GLY A 227 27.88 10.44 -23.76
CA GLY A 227 27.61 11.64 -22.95
C GLY A 227 27.06 12.83 -23.74
N THR A 228 26.74 13.90 -23.02
CA THR A 228 26.09 15.12 -23.56
C THR A 228 26.92 16.37 -23.25
N TRP A 229 27.14 17.24 -24.22
CA TRP A 229 27.84 18.52 -24.05
C TRP A 229 26.91 19.66 -24.46
N VAL A 230 26.70 20.63 -23.58
CA VAL A 230 25.93 21.85 -23.87
C VAL A 230 26.91 23.01 -23.90
N ASN A 231 27.23 23.47 -25.11
CA ASN A 231 28.25 24.50 -25.37
C ASN A 231 27.66 25.89 -25.60
N ASN A 232 26.39 25.97 -26.01
CA ASN A 232 25.61 27.21 -26.09
C ASN A 232 24.11 26.90 -26.13
N GLY A 233 23.29 27.83 -25.65
CA GLY A 233 21.83 27.73 -25.64
C GLY A 233 21.29 26.86 -24.51
N ARG A 234 19.97 26.62 -24.54
CA ARG A 234 19.28 25.76 -23.59
C ARG A 234 19.04 24.37 -24.18
N LEU A 235 19.30 23.33 -23.38
CA LEU A 235 18.79 21.98 -23.60
C LEU A 235 17.76 21.63 -22.52
N ALA A 236 16.48 21.54 -22.88
CA ALA A 236 15.40 21.15 -21.98
C ALA A 236 15.14 19.65 -21.98
N LEU A 237 15.10 19.07 -20.79
CA LEU A 237 14.99 17.65 -20.53
C LEU A 237 13.58 17.34 -20.04
N SER A 238 12.74 16.75 -20.91
CA SER A 238 11.36 16.40 -20.55
C SER A 238 11.19 14.91 -20.21
N SER A 239 12.30 14.19 -20.01
CA SER A 239 12.34 12.81 -19.54
C SER A 239 13.59 12.59 -18.68
N VAL A 240 13.50 11.71 -17.67
CA VAL A 240 14.63 11.34 -16.80
C VAL A 240 15.81 10.71 -17.55
N GLY A 241 15.57 10.17 -18.75
CA GLY A 241 16.61 9.57 -19.59
C GLY A 241 17.16 10.49 -20.69
N SER A 242 16.81 11.78 -20.72
CA SER A 242 17.14 12.66 -21.86
C SER A 242 18.64 12.85 -22.10
N LEU A 243 19.50 12.60 -21.12
CA LEU A 243 20.96 12.75 -21.25
C LEU A 243 21.68 11.46 -21.69
N GLY A 244 20.94 10.40 -22.03
CA GLY A 244 21.55 9.09 -22.24
C GLY A 244 22.13 8.54 -20.93
N THR A 245 23.17 7.71 -21.03
CA THR A 245 23.79 7.07 -19.85
C THR A 245 25.17 7.63 -19.49
N GLY A 246 25.78 8.42 -20.39
CA GLY A 246 27.09 9.04 -20.16
C GLY A 246 27.05 10.29 -19.28
N MET A 247 28.21 10.87 -18.99
CA MET A 247 28.33 12.16 -18.29
C MET A 247 27.72 13.29 -19.13
N ALA A 248 27.14 14.32 -18.48
CA ALA A 248 26.76 15.56 -19.14
C ALA A 248 27.60 16.75 -18.68
N ARG A 249 27.97 17.64 -19.62
CA ARG A 249 28.83 18.80 -19.36
C ARG A 249 28.20 20.06 -19.93
N VAL A 250 28.14 21.10 -19.11
CA VAL A 250 27.68 22.44 -19.49
C VAL A 250 28.89 23.37 -19.48
N THR A 251 29.19 23.98 -20.62
CA THR A 251 30.31 24.93 -20.77
C THR A 251 29.88 26.17 -21.51
N GLY A 252 30.54 27.29 -21.22
CA GLY A 252 30.23 28.58 -21.85
C GLY A 252 29.24 29.43 -21.06
N THR A 253 29.26 30.73 -21.31
CA THR A 253 28.53 31.72 -20.50
C THR A 253 27.02 31.75 -20.76
N ASN A 254 26.55 31.14 -21.85
CA ASN A 254 25.14 31.14 -22.28
C ASN A 254 24.56 29.73 -22.44
N SER A 255 25.06 28.76 -21.65
CA SER A 255 24.68 27.34 -21.77
C SER A 255 23.87 26.89 -20.57
N GLN A 256 22.83 26.09 -20.79
CA GLN A 256 21.95 25.61 -19.72
C GLN A 256 21.41 24.21 -19.97
N LEU A 257 21.42 23.38 -18.92
CA LEU A 257 20.54 22.23 -18.78
C LEU A 257 19.28 22.65 -18.01
N ASP A 258 18.12 22.48 -18.64
CA ASP A 258 16.82 22.80 -18.06
C ASP A 258 16.07 21.50 -17.74
N PHE A 259 15.96 21.17 -16.46
CA PHE A 259 15.33 19.94 -15.97
C PHE A 259 13.82 20.16 -15.82
N ALA A 260 13.07 19.85 -16.88
CA ALA A 260 11.64 20.15 -17.00
C ALA A 260 10.70 19.11 -16.38
N VAL A 261 11.23 18.01 -15.85
CA VAL A 261 10.43 16.94 -15.21
C VAL A 261 11.04 16.50 -13.88
N ALA A 262 10.19 15.99 -12.98
CA ALA A 262 10.60 15.35 -11.75
C ALA A 262 11.26 13.99 -12.03
N GLY A 263 12.14 13.57 -11.13
CA GLY A 263 12.74 12.23 -11.15
C GLY A 263 14.25 12.23 -10.96
N ALA A 264 14.82 11.04 -10.87
CA ALA A 264 16.25 10.82 -10.64
C ALA A 264 17.05 10.87 -11.95
N PHE A 265 18.05 11.75 -12.02
CA PHE A 265 19.00 11.87 -13.12
C PHE A 265 20.37 11.33 -12.68
N PRO A 266 20.77 10.12 -13.13
CA PRO A 266 21.98 9.44 -12.67
C PRO A 266 23.27 9.94 -13.32
N ASN A 267 23.17 10.74 -14.38
CA ASN A 267 24.33 11.23 -15.12
C ASN A 267 25.22 12.11 -14.22
N ALA A 268 26.52 11.82 -14.19
CA ALA A 268 27.48 12.75 -13.60
C ALA A 268 27.47 14.07 -14.40
N LEU A 269 27.55 15.21 -13.72
CA LEU A 269 27.50 16.54 -14.31
C LEU A 269 28.80 17.31 -14.07
N GLN A 270 29.27 17.98 -15.12
CA GLN A 270 30.31 19.01 -15.03
C GLN A 270 29.71 20.35 -15.46
N ILE A 271 29.81 21.37 -14.61
CA ILE A 271 29.14 22.65 -14.87
C ILE A 271 30.06 23.86 -14.66
N GLU A 272 29.84 24.86 -15.50
CA GLU A 272 30.35 26.22 -15.39
C GLU A 272 29.39 27.19 -16.10
N GLY A 273 29.53 28.48 -15.81
CA GLY A 273 28.76 29.53 -16.46
C GLY A 273 27.48 29.93 -15.73
N LEU A 274 26.97 31.09 -16.12
CA LEU A 274 25.81 31.71 -15.47
C LEU A 274 24.48 31.29 -16.08
N GLY A 275 24.50 30.52 -17.17
CA GLY A 275 23.30 29.99 -17.82
C GLY A 275 22.86 30.73 -19.06
N TRP A 276 21.86 30.15 -19.72
CA TRP A 276 21.19 30.74 -20.87
C TRP A 276 20.46 32.04 -20.51
N ALA A 277 20.56 33.03 -21.39
CA ALA A 277 19.95 34.34 -21.23
C ALA A 277 18.47 34.35 -21.64
N GLU A 278 17.60 34.79 -20.73
CA GLU A 278 16.23 35.21 -21.02
C GLU A 278 16.15 36.73 -20.82
N GLY A 279 16.04 37.47 -21.93
CA GLY A 279 16.16 38.92 -21.88
C GLY A 279 17.56 39.34 -21.40
N THR A 280 17.63 40.12 -20.31
CA THR A 280 18.90 40.56 -19.71
C THR A 280 19.46 39.61 -18.64
N GLU A 281 18.77 38.50 -18.36
CA GLU A 281 19.06 37.66 -17.20
C GLU A 281 19.53 36.26 -17.58
N GLN A 282 20.66 35.82 -17.01
CA GLN A 282 21.16 34.46 -17.17
C GLN A 282 20.59 33.53 -16.10
N ARG A 283 19.93 32.43 -16.50
CA ARG A 283 19.11 31.62 -15.58
C ARG A 283 19.78 30.36 -15.02
N GLY A 284 21.10 30.31 -14.96
CA GLY A 284 21.87 29.19 -14.39
C GLY A 284 22.32 28.16 -15.42
N ALA A 285 23.51 27.60 -15.24
CA ALA A 285 23.98 26.43 -15.98
C ALA A 285 23.06 25.22 -15.77
N ILE A 286 22.40 25.17 -14.61
CA ILE A 286 21.29 24.27 -14.31
C ILE A 286 20.07 25.09 -13.93
N ARG A 287 18.90 24.68 -14.44
CA ARG A 287 17.60 25.18 -14.02
C ARG A 287 16.69 24.00 -13.64
N PHE A 288 16.06 24.08 -12.48
CA PHE A 288 15.06 23.12 -12.03
C PHE A 288 13.65 23.67 -12.30
N GLU A 289 12.99 23.14 -13.33
CA GLU A 289 11.62 23.48 -13.72
C GLU A 289 10.59 22.44 -13.26
N GLY A 290 10.98 21.16 -13.20
CA GLY A 290 10.08 20.06 -12.86
C GLY A 290 10.36 19.36 -11.53
N GLY A 291 11.32 19.83 -10.73
CA GLY A 291 11.67 19.21 -9.43
C GLY A 291 12.58 17.98 -9.52
N ALA A 292 13.60 18.03 -10.39
CA ALA A 292 14.54 16.93 -10.60
C ALA A 292 15.46 16.66 -9.39
N ASN A 293 15.90 15.40 -9.25
CA ASN A 293 16.94 14.97 -8.33
C ASN A 293 18.17 14.49 -9.10
N LEU A 294 19.28 15.22 -8.99
CA LEU A 294 20.57 14.88 -9.58
C LEU A 294 21.28 13.88 -8.66
N THR A 295 21.23 12.61 -9.02
CA THR A 295 21.82 11.51 -8.22
C THR A 295 23.27 11.22 -8.63
N GLY A 296 23.64 11.57 -9.87
CA GLY A 296 25.04 11.58 -10.32
C GLY A 296 25.85 12.70 -9.66
N ALA A 297 27.17 12.53 -9.56
CA ALA A 297 28.05 13.54 -8.98
C ALA A 297 28.03 14.84 -9.79
N VAL A 298 28.01 16.00 -9.11
CA VAL A 298 28.04 17.33 -9.72
C VAL A 298 29.38 18.00 -9.40
N THR A 299 30.14 18.33 -10.44
CA THR A 299 31.47 18.96 -10.32
C THR A 299 31.45 20.33 -10.95
N LEU A 300 31.84 21.36 -10.18
CA LEU A 300 32.02 22.70 -10.72
C LEU A 300 33.43 22.82 -11.33
N THR A 301 33.49 22.96 -12.67
CA THR A 301 34.74 23.19 -13.40
C THR A 301 35.09 24.68 -13.50
N GLY A 302 34.11 25.54 -13.25
CA GLY A 302 34.23 26.99 -13.17
C GLY A 302 33.11 27.57 -12.32
N ALA A 303 33.06 28.90 -12.18
CA ALA A 303 31.97 29.54 -11.45
C ALA A 303 30.64 29.25 -12.15
N ALA A 304 29.62 28.83 -11.39
CA ALA A 304 28.36 28.34 -11.95
C ALA A 304 27.16 28.92 -11.20
N ARG A 305 26.01 28.99 -11.88
CA ARG A 305 24.72 29.34 -11.28
C ARG A 305 23.72 28.19 -11.42
N ILE A 306 22.92 27.97 -10.38
CA ILE A 306 21.80 27.02 -10.35
C ILE A 306 20.54 27.77 -9.92
N THR A 307 19.44 27.54 -10.62
CA THR A 307 18.14 28.17 -10.31
C THR A 307 17.04 27.13 -10.16
N ALA A 308 15.97 27.49 -9.45
CA ALA A 308 14.76 26.69 -9.32
C ALA A 308 13.53 27.58 -9.49
N ASN A 309 12.55 27.11 -10.27
CA ASN A 309 11.31 27.84 -10.50
C ASN A 309 10.45 27.93 -9.22
N GLY A 310 9.59 28.93 -9.13
CA GLY A 310 8.72 29.18 -8.00
C GLY A 310 7.84 27.97 -7.69
N GLY A 311 7.81 27.56 -6.43
CA GLY A 311 7.10 26.36 -6.00
C GLY A 311 7.80 25.03 -6.33
N GLN A 312 8.90 25.04 -7.09
CA GLN A 312 9.67 23.84 -7.41
C GLN A 312 10.82 23.59 -6.44
N THR A 313 11.19 22.31 -6.30
CA THR A 313 12.34 21.89 -5.49
C THR A 313 13.30 21.04 -6.33
N GLY A 314 14.47 21.58 -6.64
CA GLY A 314 15.57 20.82 -7.21
C GLY A 314 16.42 20.17 -6.13
N THR A 315 16.91 18.94 -6.35
CA THR A 315 17.77 18.24 -5.39
C THR A 315 19.07 17.80 -6.02
N ILE A 316 20.18 17.94 -5.30
CA ILE A 316 21.49 17.36 -5.60
C ILE A 316 21.78 16.33 -4.50
N SER A 317 21.55 15.06 -4.81
CA SER A 317 21.84 13.94 -3.92
C SER A 317 23.15 13.23 -4.25
N GLY A 318 23.67 13.41 -5.47
CA GLY A 318 25.04 13.06 -5.81
C GLY A 318 26.07 13.96 -5.12
N ALA A 319 27.33 13.51 -5.07
CA ALA A 319 28.40 14.28 -4.44
C ALA A 319 28.63 15.62 -5.16
N LEU A 320 28.83 16.70 -4.40
CA LEU A 320 29.18 18.02 -4.92
C LEU A 320 30.68 18.28 -4.70
N SER A 321 31.38 18.72 -5.74
CA SER A 321 32.83 19.00 -5.67
C SER A 321 33.27 20.17 -6.55
N GLY A 322 34.47 20.69 -6.29
CA GLY A 322 35.07 21.82 -7.01
C GLY A 322 35.51 22.96 -6.08
N THR A 323 36.23 23.93 -6.63
CA THR A 323 36.79 25.08 -5.89
C THR A 323 36.14 26.41 -6.28
N ALA A 324 35.43 26.45 -7.42
CA ALA A 324 34.80 27.67 -7.92
C ALA A 324 33.49 27.99 -7.19
N ASN A 325 33.13 29.27 -7.16
CA ASN A 325 31.91 29.73 -6.50
C ASN A 325 30.65 29.22 -7.21
N LEU A 326 29.66 28.82 -6.41
CA LEU A 326 28.34 28.44 -6.85
C LEU A 326 27.36 29.53 -6.44
N GLU A 327 26.54 30.01 -7.38
CA GLU A 327 25.41 30.85 -7.08
C GLU A 327 24.11 30.02 -7.12
N VAL A 328 23.29 30.13 -6.08
CA VAL A 328 21.96 29.54 -6.01
C VAL A 328 20.95 30.67 -6.06
N GLY A 329 20.20 30.74 -7.16
CA GLY A 329 19.30 31.83 -7.47
C GLY A 329 19.86 32.79 -8.52
N ILE A 330 19.44 34.05 -8.47
CA ILE A 330 19.84 35.13 -9.39
C ILE A 330 19.79 36.47 -8.63
N PRO A 331 20.74 37.40 -8.81
CA PRO A 331 20.85 38.60 -7.98
C PRO A 331 19.90 39.74 -8.43
N THR A 332 18.79 39.40 -9.08
CA THR A 332 17.80 40.34 -9.61
C THR A 332 16.41 40.11 -8.99
N THR A 333 15.45 40.98 -9.32
CA THR A 333 14.11 40.98 -8.73
C THR A 333 13.11 40.03 -9.41
N THR A 334 13.55 39.06 -10.22
CA THR A 334 12.65 38.21 -11.02
C THR A 334 11.81 37.23 -10.23
N ALA A 335 10.53 37.53 -10.06
CA ALA A 335 9.57 36.81 -9.20
C ALA A 335 9.54 35.28 -9.38
N ASP A 336 9.82 34.77 -10.57
CA ASP A 336 9.66 33.37 -10.95
C ASP A 336 10.73 32.42 -10.39
N LEU A 337 11.95 32.86 -10.06
CA LEU A 337 13.02 31.95 -9.56
C LEU A 337 13.14 31.93 -8.03
N THR A 338 12.03 31.64 -7.35
CA THR A 338 11.93 31.61 -5.88
C THR A 338 11.91 30.19 -5.30
N GLY A 339 12.18 29.18 -6.13
CA GLY A 339 12.18 27.78 -5.72
C GLY A 339 13.24 27.42 -4.68
N THR A 340 13.23 26.14 -4.30
CA THR A 340 14.18 25.57 -3.35
C THR A 340 15.22 24.71 -4.08
N VAL A 341 16.49 24.84 -3.68
CA VAL A 341 17.54 23.89 -4.05
C VAL A 341 17.98 23.14 -2.80
N ASN A 342 17.92 21.82 -2.83
CA ASN A 342 18.40 20.93 -1.77
C ASN A 342 19.76 20.36 -2.16
N ILE A 343 20.71 20.38 -1.23
CA ILE A 343 21.96 19.63 -1.33
C ILE A 343 21.98 18.62 -0.20
N THR A 344 21.84 17.35 -0.55
CA THR A 344 21.79 16.22 0.39
C THR A 344 22.96 15.26 0.20
N GLY A 345 23.58 15.26 -0.98
CA GLY A 345 24.79 14.49 -1.25
C GLY A 345 26.00 15.00 -0.49
N ASN A 346 27.07 14.20 -0.40
CA ASN A 346 28.30 14.63 0.26
C ASN A 346 28.93 15.84 -0.48
N ALA A 347 29.08 16.97 0.19
CA ALA A 347 29.69 18.19 -0.33
C ALA A 347 31.01 18.55 0.37
N SER A 348 31.63 17.61 1.09
CA SER A 348 32.89 17.85 1.82
C SER A 348 34.07 18.18 0.92
N ALA A 349 34.04 17.71 -0.34
CA ALA A 349 35.06 17.97 -1.36
C ALA A 349 34.83 19.29 -2.12
N TYR A 350 33.69 19.96 -1.91
CA TYR A 350 33.43 21.28 -2.47
C TYR A 350 33.99 22.35 -1.54
N THR A 351 34.97 23.11 -2.01
CA THR A 351 35.71 24.12 -1.21
C THR A 351 35.42 25.55 -1.64
N GLY A 352 34.65 25.74 -2.72
CA GLY A 352 34.18 27.05 -3.15
C GLY A 352 33.15 27.67 -2.18
N THR A 353 32.73 28.90 -2.49
CA THR A 353 31.65 29.55 -1.72
C THR A 353 30.31 29.39 -2.44
N ILE A 354 29.29 28.95 -1.70
CA ILE A 354 27.90 28.98 -2.17
C ILE A 354 27.27 30.32 -1.80
N ASN A 355 26.79 31.07 -2.80
CA ASN A 355 26.07 32.32 -2.60
C ASN A 355 24.59 32.11 -2.90
N VAL A 356 23.74 32.24 -1.88
CA VAL A 356 22.28 32.18 -2.01
C VAL A 356 21.79 33.58 -2.33
N THR A 357 21.51 33.83 -3.61
CA THR A 357 21.12 35.15 -4.10
C THR A 357 19.64 35.23 -4.47
N ARG A 358 18.92 34.10 -4.46
CA ARG A 358 17.46 34.05 -4.55
C ARG A 358 16.87 32.73 -4.05
N GLY A 359 15.61 32.77 -3.63
CA GLY A 359 14.86 31.58 -3.21
C GLY A 359 15.37 31.00 -1.90
N ARG A 360 15.46 29.67 -1.83
CA ARG A 360 15.92 28.93 -0.65
C ARG A 360 16.97 27.89 -1.02
N LEU A 361 18.06 27.84 -0.26
CA LEU A 361 18.99 26.70 -0.26
C LEU A 361 18.76 25.88 1.01
N ASN A 362 18.60 24.56 0.88
CA ASN A 362 18.71 23.65 2.00
C ASN A 362 20.02 22.86 1.92
N LEU A 363 20.87 23.00 2.94
CA LEU A 363 22.07 22.21 3.14
C LEU A 363 21.79 21.14 4.21
N ASN A 364 21.65 19.89 3.79
CA ASN A 364 21.37 18.75 4.67
C ASN A 364 22.57 17.78 4.72
N THR A 365 23.79 18.34 4.67
CA THR A 365 25.04 17.60 4.46
C THR A 365 26.22 18.38 5.07
N THR A 366 27.44 17.85 4.93
CA THR A 366 28.67 18.59 5.19
C THR A 366 29.10 19.35 3.94
N LEU A 367 29.21 20.67 4.05
CA LEU A 367 29.80 21.57 3.05
C LEU A 367 31.28 21.80 3.38
N GLY A 368 32.19 21.50 2.46
CA GLY A 368 33.63 21.72 2.63
C GLY A 368 34.05 23.20 2.62
N GLY A 369 33.30 24.04 1.91
CA GLY A 369 33.57 25.47 1.72
C GLY A 369 32.74 26.38 2.60
N SER A 370 32.52 27.61 2.13
CA SER A 370 31.75 28.66 2.83
C SER A 370 30.36 28.86 2.21
N ALA A 371 29.46 29.50 2.95
CA ALA A 371 28.14 29.89 2.47
C ALA A 371 27.83 31.37 2.77
N ASN A 372 27.21 32.05 1.82
CA ASN A 372 26.71 33.42 1.96
C ASN A 372 25.23 33.46 1.60
N VAL A 373 24.44 34.20 2.37
CA VAL A 373 23.01 34.39 2.13
C VAL A 373 22.73 35.87 1.92
N SER A 374 22.26 36.23 0.73
CA SER A 374 21.88 37.61 0.43
C SER A 374 20.59 38.02 1.13
N ASP A 375 20.36 39.33 1.20
CA ASP A 375 19.20 39.96 1.81
C ASP A 375 17.86 39.35 1.35
N GLY A 376 16.98 39.05 2.30
CA GLY A 376 15.63 38.52 2.06
C GLY A 376 15.53 37.03 1.72
N PHE A 377 16.65 36.31 1.56
CA PHE A 377 16.64 34.89 1.18
C PHE A 377 16.94 33.96 2.34
N THR A 378 16.75 32.66 2.11
CA THR A 378 16.76 31.66 3.19
C THR A 378 17.83 30.60 2.96
N LEU A 379 18.62 30.36 4.00
CA LEU A 379 19.38 29.13 4.14
C LEU A 379 18.67 28.24 5.16
N GLY A 380 18.16 27.08 4.72
CA GLY A 380 17.85 25.98 5.63
C GLY A 380 19.11 25.15 5.83
N ALA A 381 19.58 24.99 7.06
CA ALA A 381 20.81 24.24 7.28
C ALA A 381 20.64 23.22 8.41
N ALA A 382 20.91 21.96 8.07
CA ALA A 382 21.05 20.84 8.98
C ALA A 382 22.38 20.14 8.63
N GLY A 383 23.42 20.34 9.44
CA GLY A 383 24.74 19.76 9.18
C GLY A 383 25.89 20.70 9.46
N THR A 384 26.96 20.57 8.68
CA THR A 384 28.25 21.22 8.94
C THR A 384 28.68 22.09 7.76
N ILE A 385 29.10 23.32 8.03
CA ILE A 385 29.84 24.19 7.11
C ILE A 385 31.27 24.28 7.61
N ASN A 386 32.22 23.73 6.87
CA ASN A 386 33.64 23.74 7.27
C ASN A 386 34.31 25.11 7.08
N GLY A 387 33.74 25.97 6.22
CA GLY A 387 34.16 27.35 6.04
C GLY A 387 33.41 28.36 6.92
N ASN A 388 33.28 29.58 6.41
CA ASN A 388 32.54 30.67 7.05
C ASN A 388 31.07 30.67 6.61
N LEU A 389 30.21 31.28 7.44
CA LEU A 389 28.82 31.57 7.10
C LEU A 389 28.56 33.07 7.22
N THR A 390 28.11 33.70 6.13
CA THR A 390 27.61 35.09 6.16
C THR A 390 26.11 35.10 5.92
N VAL A 391 25.33 35.69 6.82
CA VAL A 391 23.87 35.78 6.74
C VAL A 391 23.47 37.25 6.62
N GLY A 392 22.85 37.59 5.50
CA GLY A 392 22.43 38.95 5.18
C GLY A 392 23.55 39.84 4.66
N GLY A 393 23.13 40.95 4.06
CA GLY A 393 23.94 42.10 3.69
C GLY A 393 23.48 43.33 4.46
N THR A 394 22.55 44.10 3.91
CA THR A 394 22.08 45.36 4.50
C THR A 394 20.77 45.21 5.28
N THR A 395 19.80 44.48 4.73
CA THR A 395 18.47 44.33 5.36
C THR A 395 18.33 43.04 6.15
N GLY A 396 19.21 42.06 5.93
CA GLY A 396 19.25 40.80 6.66
C GLY A 396 18.66 39.64 5.87
N ALA A 397 18.95 38.42 6.31
CA ALA A 397 18.48 37.19 5.69
C ALA A 397 17.89 36.21 6.72
N ASN A 398 17.31 35.10 6.23
CA ASN A 398 16.70 34.09 7.07
C ASN A 398 17.60 32.85 7.19
N LEU A 399 17.74 32.36 8.41
CA LEU A 399 18.39 31.09 8.73
C LEU A 399 17.34 30.15 9.33
N SER A 400 16.98 29.10 8.59
CA SER A 400 15.96 28.14 8.99
C SER A 400 16.61 26.90 9.63
N ILE A 401 16.44 26.71 10.93
CA ILE A 401 17.13 25.67 11.71
C ILE A 401 16.13 24.84 12.51
N ASN A 402 16.28 23.51 12.47
CA ASN A 402 15.58 22.60 13.36
C ASN A 402 16.43 22.29 14.59
N THR A 403 15.87 22.43 15.78
CA THR A 403 16.56 22.13 17.05
C THR A 403 17.01 20.67 17.20
N ALA A 404 16.38 19.74 16.49
CA ALA A 404 16.80 18.33 16.45
C ALA A 404 18.06 18.11 15.59
N SER A 405 18.39 19.07 14.70
CA SER A 405 19.52 19.01 13.77
C SER A 405 20.22 20.38 13.70
N PRO A 406 20.92 20.79 14.76
CA PRO A 406 21.58 22.09 14.81
C PRO A 406 22.64 22.24 13.73
N LEU A 407 22.94 23.49 13.38
CA LEU A 407 23.98 23.86 12.43
C LEU A 407 25.34 23.91 13.13
N THR A 408 26.37 23.35 12.51
CA THR A 408 27.77 23.54 12.91
C THR A 408 28.50 24.34 11.84
N VAL A 409 29.19 25.40 12.23
CA VAL A 409 30.06 26.20 11.36
C VAL A 409 31.46 26.19 11.96
N ALA A 410 32.43 25.56 11.29
CA ALA A 410 33.79 25.51 11.83
C ALA A 410 34.46 26.90 11.82
N GLY A 411 34.11 27.74 10.84
CA GLY A 411 34.61 29.11 10.73
C GLY A 411 33.78 30.15 11.49
N THR A 412 33.84 31.39 11.00
CA THR A 412 33.09 32.51 11.57
C THR A 412 31.67 32.56 11.01
N VAL A 413 30.70 32.80 11.89
CA VAL A 413 29.33 33.18 11.55
C VAL A 413 29.20 34.69 11.65
N THR A 414 28.77 35.32 10.56
CA THR A 414 28.59 36.77 10.47
C THR A 414 27.13 37.08 10.15
N PHE A 415 26.45 37.83 11.03
CA PHE A 415 25.12 38.37 10.75
C PHE A 415 25.22 39.84 10.36
N ASN A 416 24.78 40.17 9.14
CA ASN A 416 24.60 41.55 8.69
C ASN A 416 23.11 41.85 8.50
N GLY A 417 22.75 43.13 8.58
CA GLY A 417 21.35 43.58 8.54
C GLY A 417 20.49 42.95 9.64
N ALA A 418 19.16 43.13 9.60
CA ALA A 418 18.26 42.52 10.58
C ALA A 418 17.92 41.08 10.21
N SER A 419 18.87 40.16 10.43
CA SER A 419 18.71 38.75 10.11
C SER A 419 17.81 38.01 11.11
N LYS A 420 17.12 36.96 10.63
CA LYS A 420 16.19 36.16 11.44
C LYS A 420 16.56 34.69 11.48
N ILE A 421 16.46 34.09 12.65
CA ILE A 421 16.34 32.64 12.79
C ILE A 421 14.86 32.27 12.70
N VAL A 422 14.53 31.34 11.81
CA VAL A 422 13.19 30.80 11.60
C VAL A 422 13.18 29.34 12.05
N LEU A 423 12.28 29.00 12.97
CA LEU A 423 12.10 27.64 13.42
C LEU A 423 11.04 26.94 12.54
N PRO A 424 11.38 25.86 11.82
CA PRO A 424 10.38 25.06 11.11
C PRO A 424 9.37 24.42 12.07
N GLN A 425 9.80 24.13 13.29
CA GLN A 425 8.98 23.56 14.35
C GLN A 425 9.44 24.15 15.70
N LEU A 426 8.49 24.59 16.52
CA LEU A 426 8.73 25.04 17.88
C LEU A 426 9.08 23.83 18.76
N PRO A 427 10.23 23.77 19.44
CA PRO A 427 10.50 22.70 20.38
C PRO A 427 9.69 22.86 21.67
N PRO A 428 9.61 21.83 22.53
CA PRO A 428 9.12 21.96 23.89
C PRO A 428 9.86 23.04 24.68
N ASN A 429 9.36 23.39 25.87
CA ASN A 429 10.06 24.32 26.75
C ASN A 429 11.44 23.73 27.15
N GLY A 430 12.48 24.55 27.05
CA GLY A 430 13.86 24.11 27.28
C GLY A 430 14.88 25.02 26.61
N THR A 431 16.15 24.64 26.72
CA THR A 431 17.27 25.32 26.06
C THR A 431 17.91 24.37 25.04
N TYR A 432 18.12 24.85 23.81
CA TYR A 432 18.57 24.06 22.67
C TYR A 432 19.72 24.76 21.95
N PRO A 433 20.83 24.07 21.61
CA PRO A 433 21.82 24.63 20.71
C PRO A 433 21.22 24.76 19.30
N LEU A 434 21.45 25.90 18.63
CA LEU A 434 21.02 26.10 17.24
C LEU A 434 22.20 26.17 16.28
N VAL A 435 23.22 26.95 16.63
CA VAL A 435 24.39 27.18 15.78
C VAL A 435 25.64 27.08 16.63
N SER A 436 26.46 26.06 16.41
CA SER A 436 27.82 25.99 16.95
C SER A 436 28.78 26.68 15.97
N TYR A 437 29.72 27.47 16.46
CA TYR A 437 30.60 28.29 15.61
C TYR A 437 32.05 28.40 16.12
N GLY A 438 32.99 28.67 15.21
CA GLY A 438 34.37 29.03 15.54
C GLY A 438 34.55 30.50 15.95
N GLY A 439 33.74 31.41 15.37
CA GLY A 439 33.64 32.82 15.76
C GLY A 439 32.26 33.40 15.44
N LEU A 440 31.86 34.48 16.12
CA LEU A 440 30.56 35.16 15.90
C LEU A 440 30.75 36.68 15.75
N PHE A 441 30.20 37.24 14.67
CA PHE A 441 30.14 38.67 14.41
C PHE A 441 28.71 39.13 14.18
N GLY A 442 28.40 40.35 14.62
CA GLY A 442 27.05 40.93 14.53
C GLY A 442 25.97 40.21 15.37
N PRO A 443 26.21 39.74 16.61
CA PRO A 443 25.18 39.05 17.38
C PRO A 443 23.94 39.91 17.69
N ALA A 444 24.05 41.24 17.67
CA ALA A 444 22.92 42.16 17.81
C ALA A 444 22.02 42.24 16.55
N ASN A 445 22.50 41.72 15.43
CA ASN A 445 21.83 41.73 14.13
C ASN A 445 20.96 40.48 13.90
N VAL A 446 20.96 39.52 14.83
CA VAL A 446 20.14 38.32 14.72
C VAL A 446 19.03 38.33 15.77
N SER A 447 17.83 37.99 15.32
CA SER A 447 16.66 37.81 16.18
C SER A 447 15.91 36.54 15.78
N ILE A 448 14.99 36.09 16.61
CA ILE A 448 14.04 35.04 16.24
C ILE A 448 12.73 35.68 15.78
N ASP A 449 12.04 35.05 14.82
CA ASP A 449 10.69 35.50 14.46
C ASP A 449 9.69 35.12 15.57
N GLY A 450 9.60 35.98 16.58
CA GLY A 450 8.66 35.83 17.70
C GLY A 450 7.21 36.11 17.35
N SER A 451 6.92 36.67 16.16
CA SER A 451 5.59 37.21 15.83
C SER A 451 4.48 36.16 15.72
N ILE A 452 4.87 34.89 15.58
CA ILE A 452 3.95 33.75 15.46
C ILE A 452 3.81 32.94 16.75
N TYR A 453 4.33 33.43 17.88
CA TYR A 453 4.33 32.73 19.17
C TYR A 453 3.81 33.63 20.30
N ARG A 454 3.03 33.06 21.23
CA ARG A 454 2.76 33.70 22.55
C ARG A 454 3.76 33.27 23.63
N LYS A 455 4.40 32.13 23.43
CA LYS A 455 5.49 31.65 24.30
C LYS A 455 6.69 32.59 24.19
N THR A 456 7.49 32.63 25.25
CA THR A 456 8.79 33.30 25.20
C THR A 456 9.75 32.41 24.41
N VAL A 457 10.17 32.91 23.25
CA VAL A 457 11.14 32.28 22.37
C VAL A 457 12.29 33.27 22.20
N ALA A 458 13.46 32.95 22.77
CA ALA A 458 14.57 33.90 22.87
C ALA A 458 15.89 33.25 22.45
N LEU A 459 16.76 34.05 21.81
CA LEU A 459 18.12 33.66 21.48
C LEU A 459 19.08 34.09 22.60
N ASP A 460 20.02 33.22 22.95
CA ASP A 460 21.21 33.56 23.72
C ASP A 460 22.43 33.47 22.80
N THR A 461 23.03 34.63 22.53
CA THR A 461 24.27 34.80 21.75
C THR A 461 25.48 35.14 22.63
N SER A 462 25.31 35.14 23.95
CA SER A 462 26.37 35.46 24.91
C SER A 462 27.25 34.26 25.26
N SER A 463 26.72 33.04 25.08
CA SER A 463 27.44 31.78 25.26
C SER A 463 28.54 31.61 24.20
N PRO A 464 29.85 31.57 24.56
CA PRO A 464 30.91 31.43 23.57
C PRO A 464 30.81 30.13 22.76
N GLY A 465 30.93 30.22 21.44
CA GLY A 465 30.95 29.08 20.53
C GLY A 465 29.59 28.50 20.16
N VAL A 466 28.48 29.01 20.73
CA VAL A 466 27.13 28.51 20.43
C VAL A 466 26.06 29.60 20.54
N ILE A 467 25.13 29.62 19.59
CA ILE A 467 23.86 30.34 19.72
C ILE A 467 22.83 29.35 20.27
N ASN A 468 22.30 29.64 21.44
CA ASN A 468 21.24 28.85 22.06
C ASN A 468 19.86 29.47 21.81
N LEU A 469 18.85 28.62 21.74
CA LEU A 469 17.44 28.96 21.83
C LEU A 469 16.93 28.62 23.23
N THR A 470 16.20 29.52 23.86
CA THR A 470 15.40 29.22 25.05
C THR A 470 13.92 29.38 24.73
N VAL A 471 13.14 28.33 25.01
CA VAL A 471 11.67 28.33 24.91
C VAL A 471 11.08 28.18 26.31
N SER A 472 10.19 29.09 26.70
CA SER A 472 9.54 29.08 28.01
C SER A 472 8.15 29.73 27.98
N GLY A 473 7.40 29.58 29.08
CA GLY A 473 6.01 30.04 29.19
C GLY A 473 5.00 29.07 28.57
N SER A 474 3.75 29.52 28.47
CA SER A 474 2.62 28.76 27.90
C SER A 474 1.92 29.57 26.80
N GLY A 475 1.19 28.88 25.92
CA GLY A 475 0.24 29.55 25.04
C GLY A 475 -1.02 29.97 25.79
N LEU A 476 -1.99 30.53 25.06
CA LEU A 476 -3.32 30.78 25.59
C LEU A 476 -4.28 29.62 25.29
N PRO A 477 -5.28 29.37 26.15
CA PRO A 477 -6.40 28.50 25.83
C PRO A 477 -7.38 29.25 24.92
N LEU A 478 -7.59 28.73 23.71
CA LEU A 478 -8.41 29.34 22.67
C LEU A 478 -9.63 28.50 22.37
N VAL A 479 -10.80 29.12 22.28
CA VAL A 479 -12.04 28.48 21.81
C VAL A 479 -12.31 28.89 20.37
N TRP A 480 -12.61 27.93 19.50
CA TRP A 480 -12.94 28.19 18.10
C TRP A 480 -14.26 28.96 17.98
N THR A 481 -14.24 30.09 17.27
CA THR A 481 -15.44 30.89 16.97
C THR A 481 -15.77 30.95 15.49
N GLY A 482 -14.77 30.76 14.60
CA GLY A 482 -14.96 30.86 13.14
C GLY A 482 -15.49 32.21 12.68
N ALA A 483 -15.30 33.27 13.48
CA ALA A 483 -16.00 34.53 13.33
C ALA A 483 -15.64 35.33 12.07
N THR A 484 -14.43 35.15 11.53
CA THR A 484 -13.94 35.85 10.33
C THR A 484 -14.01 34.94 9.11
N THR A 485 -13.52 33.71 9.22
CA THR A 485 -13.47 32.70 8.16
C THR A 485 -13.57 31.29 8.75
N GLY A 486 -13.78 30.28 7.90
CA GLY A 486 -13.64 28.87 8.27
C GLY A 486 -12.18 28.37 8.30
N ASN A 487 -11.17 29.25 8.26
CA ASN A 487 -9.77 28.84 8.19
C ASN A 487 -9.13 28.80 9.57
N TRP A 488 -8.37 27.73 9.83
CA TRP A 488 -7.38 27.71 10.90
C TRP A 488 -6.01 28.00 10.28
N ASP A 489 -5.55 29.23 10.51
CA ASP A 489 -4.29 29.78 10.02
C ASP A 489 -3.50 30.42 11.18
N VAL A 490 -2.20 30.65 10.96
CA VAL A 490 -1.29 31.23 11.95
C VAL A 490 -1.24 32.73 11.77
N ASN A 491 -1.64 33.48 12.79
CA ASN A 491 -1.57 34.94 12.85
C ASN A 491 -2.28 35.70 11.69
N VAL A 492 -3.38 35.16 11.14
CA VAL A 492 -4.14 35.81 10.05
C VAL A 492 -5.60 36.06 10.45
N GLY A 493 -6.42 35.02 10.56
CA GLY A 493 -7.84 35.09 10.86
C GLY A 493 -8.13 35.18 12.36
N ALA A 494 -8.89 36.20 12.79
CA ALA A 494 -9.37 36.31 14.16
C ALA A 494 -10.58 35.36 14.37
N ASN A 495 -10.31 34.05 14.40
CA ASN A 495 -11.30 32.97 14.47
C ASN A 495 -11.34 32.26 15.84
N TRP A 496 -10.66 32.81 16.84
CA TRP A 496 -10.47 32.20 18.16
C TRP A 496 -10.84 33.18 19.27
N SER A 497 -11.25 32.70 20.45
CA SER A 497 -11.48 33.54 21.62
C SER A 497 -10.70 33.04 22.84
N ALA A 498 -10.12 33.97 23.60
CA ALA A 498 -9.54 33.70 24.92
C ALA A 498 -10.43 34.26 26.07
N GLY A 499 -11.73 34.46 25.82
CA GLY A 499 -12.71 34.93 26.81
C GLY A 499 -13.18 36.38 26.62
N ALA A 500 -12.49 37.20 25.81
CA ALA A 500 -12.93 38.54 25.44
C ALA A 500 -12.60 38.83 23.96
N GLY A 501 -13.64 38.93 23.13
CA GLY A 501 -13.48 39.18 21.69
C GLY A 501 -12.82 38.04 20.93
N ASN A 502 -12.61 38.25 19.63
CA ASN A 502 -11.94 37.30 18.74
C ASN A 502 -10.49 37.73 18.49
N ILE A 503 -9.58 36.76 18.46
CA ILE A 503 -8.13 36.90 18.30
C ILE A 503 -7.61 35.83 17.32
N THR A 504 -6.37 36.00 16.87
CA THR A 504 -5.66 35.05 16.00
C THR A 504 -5.03 33.91 16.80
N PHE A 505 -4.92 32.74 16.16
CA PHE A 505 -4.11 31.62 16.65
C PHE A 505 -2.62 31.88 16.41
N LEU A 506 -1.80 31.58 17.41
CA LEU A 506 -0.35 31.59 17.32
C LEU A 506 0.18 30.20 17.69
N GLN A 507 1.34 29.84 17.14
CA GLN A 507 1.93 28.51 17.39
C GLN A 507 2.20 28.33 18.89
N GLY A 508 1.87 27.15 19.40
CA GLY A 508 1.97 26.81 20.81
C GLY A 508 0.76 27.19 21.66
N ASP A 509 -0.32 27.74 21.09
CA ASP A 509 -1.60 27.89 21.80
C ASP A 509 -2.34 26.55 21.97
N ASP A 510 -3.17 26.46 23.00
CA ASP A 510 -4.08 25.34 23.20
C ASP A 510 -5.41 25.67 22.53
N VAL A 511 -6.00 24.73 21.79
CA VAL A 511 -7.24 24.99 21.06
C VAL A 511 -8.37 24.05 21.47
N LEU A 512 -9.57 24.61 21.59
CA LEU A 512 -10.82 23.95 21.96
C LEU A 512 -11.88 24.17 20.88
N PHE A 513 -12.47 23.09 20.42
CA PHE A 513 -13.67 23.08 19.58
C PHE A 513 -14.84 22.54 20.40
N ASP A 514 -15.81 23.39 20.74
CA ASP A 514 -17.02 23.02 21.50
C ASP A 514 -18.30 23.31 20.69
N ASP A 515 -19.48 23.22 21.32
CA ASP A 515 -20.76 23.47 20.65
C ASP A 515 -21.13 24.98 20.54
N THR A 516 -20.23 25.92 20.89
CA THR A 516 -20.55 27.37 20.87
C THR A 516 -20.48 27.99 19.48
N SER A 517 -19.67 27.42 18.58
CA SER A 517 -19.54 27.89 17.19
C SER A 517 -20.62 27.30 16.29
N ALA A 518 -21.09 28.11 15.34
CA ALA A 518 -21.92 27.65 14.22
C ALA A 518 -21.10 27.26 12.98
N VAL A 519 -19.78 27.50 12.99
CA VAL A 519 -18.87 27.21 11.88
C VAL A 519 -18.08 25.96 12.20
N ASN A 520 -18.52 24.83 11.66
CA ASN A 520 -18.02 23.50 12.09
C ASN A 520 -17.21 22.79 11.00
N THR A 521 -17.01 23.44 9.86
CA THR A 521 -16.08 23.02 8.80
C THR A 521 -14.87 23.92 8.84
N ILE A 522 -13.71 23.35 9.15
CA ILE A 522 -12.46 24.08 9.35
C ILE A 522 -11.46 23.67 8.28
N ALA A 523 -10.93 24.64 7.55
CA ALA A 523 -9.82 24.44 6.61
C ALA A 523 -8.48 24.68 7.32
N LEU A 524 -7.67 23.64 7.45
CA LEU A 524 -6.28 23.75 7.91
C LEU A 524 -5.47 24.48 6.83
N THR A 525 -4.83 25.58 7.21
CA THR A 525 -4.03 26.41 6.28
C THR A 525 -2.59 26.48 6.76
N GLY A 526 -1.71 25.78 6.05
CA GLY A 526 -0.30 25.58 6.43
C GLY A 526 -0.11 24.50 7.50
N LEU A 527 1.12 24.45 8.02
CA LEU A 527 1.47 23.58 9.15
C LEU A 527 1.13 24.28 10.47
N LEU A 528 0.28 23.65 11.27
CA LEU A 528 -0.23 24.15 12.53
C LEU A 528 0.40 23.38 13.68
N GLN A 529 0.85 24.09 14.70
CA GLN A 529 1.52 23.52 15.85
C GLN A 529 0.92 24.08 17.16
N PRO A 530 -0.34 23.76 17.47
CA PRO A 530 -0.88 24.03 18.80
C PRO A 530 -0.15 23.22 19.87
N SER A 531 -0.24 23.62 21.14
CA SER A 531 0.24 22.77 22.24
C SER A 531 -0.69 21.56 22.45
N SER A 532 -2.00 21.76 22.29
CA SER A 532 -3.02 20.71 22.33
C SER A 532 -4.22 21.05 21.46
N VAL A 533 -4.93 20.02 20.99
CA VAL A 533 -6.22 20.14 20.31
C VAL A 533 -7.26 19.35 21.09
N THR A 534 -8.30 20.02 21.55
CA THR A 534 -9.43 19.39 22.25
C THR A 534 -10.71 19.61 21.48
N PHE A 535 -11.43 18.53 21.21
CA PHE A 535 -12.82 18.57 20.79
C PHE A 535 -13.70 18.24 22.00
N ASN A 536 -14.68 19.09 22.30
CA ASN A 536 -15.66 18.88 23.36
C ASN A 536 -17.06 19.19 22.82
N ASN A 537 -17.39 18.56 21.69
CA ASN A 537 -18.65 18.72 20.97
C ASN A 537 -19.61 17.57 21.29
N THR A 538 -20.86 17.90 21.59
CA THR A 538 -21.93 16.94 21.90
C THR A 538 -22.93 16.86 20.75
N THR A 539 -23.29 18.01 20.15
CA THR A 539 -24.29 18.11 19.08
C THR A 539 -23.69 18.54 17.75
N ALA A 540 -22.68 19.41 17.77
CA ALA A 540 -21.95 19.81 16.59
C ALA A 540 -21.21 18.62 15.97
N THR A 541 -21.18 18.55 14.64
CA THR A 541 -20.23 17.70 13.90
C THR A 541 -19.14 18.57 13.34
N TYR A 542 -17.90 18.33 13.76
CA TYR A 542 -16.74 19.06 13.24
C TYR A 542 -16.10 18.32 12.07
N THR A 543 -15.66 19.07 11.06
CA THR A 543 -14.90 18.55 9.93
C THR A 543 -13.63 19.38 9.75
N LEU A 544 -12.47 18.76 9.95
CA LEU A 544 -11.17 19.36 9.69
C LEU A 544 -10.68 18.91 8.31
N ASN A 545 -10.68 19.84 7.37
CA ASN A 545 -10.21 19.64 6.01
C ASN A 545 -8.77 20.10 5.86
N GLY A 546 -7.91 19.25 5.31
CA GLY A 546 -6.53 19.58 4.96
C GLY A 546 -6.06 18.92 3.66
N PHE A 547 -7.00 18.47 2.81
CA PHE A 547 -6.71 17.75 1.57
C PHE A 547 -6.79 18.66 0.37
N ASN A 548 -5.66 19.27 0.02
CA ASN A 548 -5.42 19.67 -1.35
C ASN A 548 -4.03 19.15 -1.72
N ASN A 549 -3.97 18.31 -2.76
CA ASN A 549 -2.73 17.65 -3.20
C ASN A 549 -1.61 18.61 -3.64
N THR A 550 -1.83 19.92 -3.54
CA THR A 550 -0.93 20.99 -3.96
C THR A 550 -0.43 21.85 -2.81
N THR A 551 -0.96 21.74 -1.58
CA THR A 551 -0.51 22.55 -0.44
C THR A 551 -0.24 21.70 0.80
N VAL A 552 0.82 22.06 1.53
CA VAL A 552 1.23 21.39 2.77
C VAL A 552 0.36 21.88 3.93
N ASN A 553 -0.64 21.09 4.32
CA ASN A 553 -1.60 21.41 5.37
C ASN A 553 -1.70 20.26 6.39
N GLY A 554 -1.50 20.56 7.67
CA GLY A 554 -1.55 19.54 8.71
C GLY A 554 -1.12 20.02 10.08
N ILE A 555 -1.23 19.14 11.07
CA ILE A 555 -0.86 19.38 12.46
C ILE A 555 0.51 18.73 12.73
N ILE A 556 1.43 19.46 13.33
CA ILE A 556 2.82 19.02 13.54
C ILE A 556 3.25 19.15 15.01
N GLY A 557 4.49 18.76 15.30
CA GLY A 557 5.10 18.91 16.61
C GLY A 557 4.56 17.96 17.68
N THR A 558 4.70 18.31 18.95
CA THR A 558 4.28 17.44 20.07
C THR A 558 2.78 17.53 20.40
N THR A 559 1.98 18.05 19.46
CA THR A 559 0.54 18.28 19.65
C THR A 559 -0.17 16.98 20.06
N GLY A 560 -0.91 17.01 21.18
CA GLY A 560 -1.85 15.95 21.55
C GLY A 560 -3.27 16.26 21.08
N ILE A 561 -4.02 15.24 20.67
CA ILE A 561 -5.42 15.35 20.25
C ILE A 561 -6.31 14.68 21.28
N THR A 562 -7.31 15.39 21.80
CA THR A 562 -8.31 14.85 22.74
C THR A 562 -9.71 15.03 22.18
N LYS A 563 -10.50 13.96 22.15
CA LYS A 563 -11.91 13.96 21.74
C LYS A 563 -12.81 13.61 22.93
N ASN A 564 -13.57 14.61 23.36
CA ASN A 564 -14.62 14.55 24.37
C ASN A 564 -16.00 14.83 23.72
N GLY A 565 -17.07 14.69 24.49
CA GLY A 565 -18.44 14.86 24.03
C GLY A 565 -18.89 13.79 23.04
N THR A 566 -20.19 13.62 22.84
CA THR A 566 -20.74 12.53 22.01
C THR A 566 -20.74 12.83 20.51
N GLY A 567 -20.45 14.06 20.09
CA GLY A 567 -20.52 14.47 18.69
C GLY A 567 -19.45 13.82 17.81
N LEU A 568 -19.68 13.82 16.49
CA LEU A 568 -18.75 13.30 15.49
C LEU A 568 -17.66 14.34 15.17
N VAL A 569 -16.42 13.88 14.97
CA VAL A 569 -15.33 14.67 14.37
C VAL A 569 -14.79 13.94 13.16
N ASN A 570 -14.92 14.53 11.98
CA ASN A 570 -14.23 14.11 10.77
C ASN A 570 -12.85 14.78 10.75
N PHE A 571 -11.81 14.00 11.01
CA PHE A 571 -10.46 14.50 11.27
C PHE A 571 -9.54 14.25 10.09
N GLY A 572 -8.93 15.32 9.60
CA GLY A 572 -8.03 15.30 8.46
C GLY A 572 -6.77 16.13 8.62
N GLY A 573 -5.86 15.98 7.66
CA GLY A 573 -4.61 16.73 7.54
C GLY A 573 -3.61 15.95 6.69
N GLN A 574 -3.40 16.36 5.43
CA GLN A 574 -2.58 15.62 4.45
C GLN A 574 -1.09 15.61 4.79
N SER A 575 -0.65 16.52 5.65
CA SER A 575 0.76 16.66 6.04
C SER A 575 0.94 16.69 7.55
N SER A 576 0.02 16.08 8.29
CA SER A 576 0.13 15.96 9.74
C SER A 576 1.30 15.04 10.10
N THR A 577 2.14 15.48 11.04
CA THR A 577 3.33 14.74 11.53
C THR A 577 3.49 14.84 13.05
N PHE A 578 2.42 15.25 13.75
CA PHE A 578 2.47 15.39 15.20
C PHE A 578 2.78 14.07 15.91
N THR A 579 3.43 14.16 17.06
CA THR A 579 3.90 13.01 17.85
C THR A 579 3.20 12.85 19.20
N GLY A 580 2.37 13.82 19.59
CA GLY A 580 1.57 13.72 20.80
C GLY A 580 0.50 12.63 20.70
N PRO A 581 -0.09 12.21 21.83
CA PRO A 581 -1.06 11.13 21.87
C PRO A 581 -2.40 11.54 21.24
N VAL A 582 -3.18 10.54 20.83
CA VAL A 582 -4.59 10.71 20.46
C VAL A 582 -5.46 10.02 21.52
N GLN A 583 -6.35 10.77 22.17
CA GLN A 583 -7.24 10.27 23.20
C GLN A 583 -8.71 10.49 22.79
N VAL A 584 -9.51 9.43 22.79
CA VAL A 584 -10.95 9.47 22.49
C VAL A 584 -11.73 9.01 23.71
N ASN A 585 -12.25 9.97 24.47
CA ASN A 585 -13.01 9.73 25.69
C ASN A 585 -14.50 9.49 25.41
N ALA A 586 -15.06 10.15 24.39
CA ALA A 586 -16.46 10.01 23.97
C ALA A 586 -16.68 10.37 22.50
N GLY A 587 -17.74 9.81 21.90
CA GLY A 587 -18.12 10.09 20.51
C GLY A 587 -17.16 9.45 19.50
N THR A 588 -17.35 9.77 18.22
CA THR A 588 -16.56 9.16 17.12
C THR A 588 -15.54 10.15 16.56
N LEU A 589 -14.29 9.70 16.44
CA LEU A 589 -13.23 10.35 15.67
C LEU A 589 -13.05 9.59 14.34
N LYS A 590 -13.56 10.15 13.25
CA LYS A 590 -13.56 9.55 11.92
C LYS A 590 -12.40 10.08 11.09
N VAL A 591 -11.63 9.19 10.48
CA VAL A 591 -10.43 9.52 9.71
C VAL A 591 -10.80 9.92 8.28
N LEU A 592 -10.24 11.02 7.78
CA LEU A 592 -10.48 11.48 6.41
C LEU A 592 -9.33 11.18 5.43
N ASN A 593 -8.12 10.98 5.92
CA ASN A 593 -6.95 10.55 5.13
C ASN A 593 -5.96 9.74 5.95
N ALA A 594 -5.02 9.08 5.26
CA ALA A 594 -3.99 8.27 5.89
C ALA A 594 -3.11 9.04 6.89
N GLU A 595 -2.69 10.27 6.58
CA GLU A 595 -1.80 11.06 7.43
C GLU A 595 -2.51 11.75 8.61
N ALA A 596 -3.84 11.66 8.75
CA ALA A 596 -4.61 12.44 9.72
C ALA A 596 -4.04 12.39 11.14
N PHE A 597 -3.58 11.21 11.59
CA PHE A 597 -3.09 10.97 12.95
C PHE A 597 -1.58 11.22 13.14
N GLY A 598 -0.90 11.73 12.13
CA GLY A 598 0.54 11.99 12.19
C GLY A 598 1.34 10.78 12.65
N PHE A 599 2.38 11.02 13.44
CA PHE A 599 3.25 10.00 14.04
C PHE A 599 2.98 9.85 15.53
N THR A 600 1.69 9.77 15.89
CA THR A 600 1.23 9.71 17.29
C THR A 600 2.01 8.68 18.12
N SER A 601 2.31 9.07 19.36
CA SER A 601 2.96 8.21 20.35
C SER A 601 2.05 7.10 20.88
N GLY A 602 0.74 7.20 20.65
CA GLY A 602 -0.23 6.19 21.04
C GLY A 602 -1.66 6.68 20.97
N ILE A 603 -2.59 5.73 20.89
CA ILE A 603 -4.02 5.99 20.76
C ILE A 603 -4.74 5.31 21.92
N THR A 604 -5.56 6.06 22.66
CA THR A 604 -6.37 5.54 23.76
C THR A 604 -7.84 5.83 23.52
N ILE A 605 -8.69 4.81 23.62
CA ILE A 605 -10.14 4.90 23.43
C ILE A 605 -10.84 4.41 24.70
N ALA A 606 -11.61 5.29 25.34
CA ALA A 606 -12.45 4.93 26.47
C ALA A 606 -13.78 4.32 26.00
N ALA A 607 -14.54 3.70 26.92
CA ALA A 607 -15.75 2.94 26.59
C ALA A 607 -16.84 3.71 25.82
N GLY A 608 -16.92 5.03 25.97
CA GLY A 608 -17.86 5.90 25.24
C GLY A 608 -17.34 6.44 23.91
N GLY A 609 -16.09 6.12 23.55
CA GLY A 609 -15.40 6.63 22.36
C GLY A 609 -15.28 5.58 21.26
N ALA A 610 -15.13 6.04 20.03
CA ALA A 610 -14.83 5.19 18.87
C ALA A 610 -13.90 5.90 17.88
N ILE A 611 -13.12 5.11 17.15
CA ILE A 611 -12.40 5.56 15.95
C ILE A 611 -12.98 4.85 14.73
N ASP A 612 -13.39 5.62 13.73
CA ASP A 612 -13.80 5.12 12.42
C ASP A 612 -12.71 5.39 11.39
N PHE A 613 -12.13 4.33 10.85
CA PHE A 613 -11.01 4.38 9.91
C PHE A 613 -11.44 4.83 8.51
N ASN A 614 -12.71 4.69 8.15
CA ASN A 614 -13.25 5.18 6.88
C ASN A 614 -12.43 4.74 5.63
N GLY A 615 -11.94 3.50 5.62
CA GLY A 615 -11.10 2.98 4.54
C GLY A 615 -9.69 3.56 4.46
N GLN A 616 -9.25 4.33 5.47
CA GLN A 616 -7.91 4.94 5.53
C GLN A 616 -6.94 4.11 6.38
N GLN A 617 -5.64 4.37 6.21
CA GLN A 617 -4.56 3.80 7.02
C GLN A 617 -3.95 4.89 7.91
N PRO A 618 -4.45 5.11 9.14
CA PRO A 618 -4.00 6.20 10.00
C PRO A 618 -2.51 6.08 10.35
N GLY A 619 -1.77 7.17 10.18
CA GLY A 619 -0.32 7.28 10.34
C GLY A 619 0.45 7.31 9.01
N GLY A 620 -0.20 6.93 7.91
CA GLY A 620 0.45 6.77 6.61
C GLY A 620 1.17 5.42 6.48
N VAL A 621 1.59 5.11 5.25
CA VAL A 621 2.28 3.85 4.95
C VAL A 621 3.57 3.74 5.77
N GLY A 622 3.72 2.66 6.55
CA GLY A 622 4.92 2.38 7.32
C GLY A 622 4.96 2.96 8.74
N HIS A 623 3.88 3.60 9.22
CA HIS A 623 3.82 4.19 10.56
C HIS A 623 2.66 3.64 11.42
N PRO A 624 2.59 2.32 11.66
CA PRO A 624 1.50 1.75 12.44
C PRO A 624 1.63 2.14 13.93
N SER A 625 0.49 2.40 14.57
CA SER A 625 0.36 2.94 15.93
C SER A 625 -0.04 1.87 16.96
N ASN A 626 0.17 2.20 18.24
CA ASN A 626 -0.32 1.39 19.37
C ASN A 626 -1.69 1.89 19.82
N TYR A 627 -2.62 0.96 20.06
CA TYR A 627 -3.99 1.23 20.49
C TYR A 627 -4.27 0.61 21.86
N THR A 628 -4.85 1.39 22.76
CA THR A 628 -5.50 0.89 23.99
C THR A 628 -6.99 1.16 23.88
N ILE A 629 -7.83 0.13 23.95
CA ILE A 629 -9.28 0.24 23.72
C ILE A 629 -10.11 -0.33 24.87
N ALA A 630 -11.29 0.27 25.06
CA ALA A 630 -12.33 -0.20 25.95
C ALA A 630 -13.70 0.03 25.30
N GLY A 631 -14.66 -0.84 25.62
CA GLY A 631 -16.07 -0.71 25.26
C GLY A 631 -16.41 -1.05 23.81
N ASN A 632 -17.72 -1.02 23.54
CA ASN A 632 -18.28 -1.39 22.24
C ASN A 632 -18.38 -0.21 21.26
N GLY A 633 -17.70 0.90 21.57
CA GLY A 633 -17.80 2.15 20.84
C GLY A 633 -19.20 2.77 20.83
N VAL A 634 -19.36 3.79 20.00
CA VAL A 634 -20.63 4.51 19.82
C VAL A 634 -21.62 3.63 19.05
N ASP A 635 -22.88 3.60 19.50
CA ASP A 635 -23.98 2.81 18.90
C ASP A 635 -23.70 1.29 18.76
N GLY A 636 -22.75 0.76 19.54
CA GLY A 636 -22.34 -0.64 19.46
C GLY A 636 -21.54 -0.99 18.20
N LEU A 637 -21.04 0.01 17.47
CA LEU A 637 -20.31 -0.17 16.22
C LEU A 637 -18.81 -0.46 16.41
N GLY A 638 -18.35 -0.77 17.61
CA GLY A 638 -16.94 -1.05 17.91
C GLY A 638 -16.16 0.18 18.35
N ALA A 639 -15.25 -0.03 19.31
CA ALA A 639 -14.25 0.98 19.68
C ALA A 639 -13.36 1.32 18.48
N LEU A 640 -13.13 0.34 17.59
CA LEU A 640 -12.55 0.56 16.25
C LEU A 640 -13.53 0.05 15.19
N ALA A 641 -13.80 0.88 14.19
CA ALA A 641 -14.68 0.56 13.08
C ALA A 641 -14.04 0.91 11.75
N ASN A 642 -14.37 0.16 10.69
CA ASN A 642 -14.09 0.57 9.32
C ASN A 642 -15.39 0.75 8.54
N SER A 643 -15.83 2.00 8.38
CA SER A 643 -17.03 2.33 7.59
C SER A 643 -16.75 2.53 6.09
N GLY A 644 -15.50 2.39 5.62
CA GLY A 644 -15.10 2.70 4.25
C GLY A 644 -14.71 1.46 3.45
N GLY A 645 -13.83 1.64 2.46
CA GLY A 645 -13.27 0.54 1.67
C GLY A 645 -12.43 -0.43 2.51
N ALA A 646 -12.07 -1.58 1.92
CA ALA A 646 -11.26 -2.60 2.60
C ALA A 646 -9.87 -2.06 3.00
N ILE A 647 -9.50 -2.29 4.26
CA ILE A 647 -8.16 -2.05 4.78
C ILE A 647 -7.56 -3.40 5.16
N ASN A 648 -6.65 -3.88 4.32
CA ASN A 648 -5.99 -5.18 4.48
C ASN A 648 -4.83 -5.06 5.49
N GLU A 649 -3.69 -5.67 5.19
CA GLU A 649 -2.50 -5.76 6.03
C GLU A 649 -1.90 -4.43 6.53
N GLY A 650 -2.32 -3.29 5.98
CA GLY A 650 -1.81 -1.95 6.30
C GLY A 650 -2.68 -1.12 7.24
N ALA A 651 -3.59 -1.74 8.01
CA ALA A 651 -4.59 -1.00 8.80
C ALA A 651 -4.05 -0.05 9.87
N GLY A 652 -2.74 0.00 10.11
CA GLY A 652 -2.13 0.95 11.04
C GLY A 652 -2.28 0.56 12.51
N VAL A 653 -2.89 -0.59 12.83
CA VAL A 653 -2.96 -1.16 14.18
C VAL A 653 -1.79 -2.13 14.39
N ARG A 654 -0.65 -1.62 14.88
CA ARG A 654 0.53 -2.44 15.18
C ARG A 654 0.30 -3.29 16.43
N ALA A 655 -0.09 -2.63 17.51
CA ALA A 655 -0.33 -3.25 18.79
C ALA A 655 -1.69 -2.83 19.32
N LEU A 656 -2.40 -3.78 19.92
CA LEU A 656 -3.70 -3.57 20.53
C LEU A 656 -3.63 -4.00 21.99
N THR A 657 -4.16 -3.21 22.91
CA THR A 657 -4.28 -3.54 24.33
C THR A 657 -5.72 -3.32 24.75
N LEU A 658 -6.33 -4.31 25.40
CA LEU A 658 -7.65 -4.17 25.98
C LEU A 658 -7.49 -3.67 27.42
N SER A 659 -8.17 -2.57 27.74
CA SER A 659 -8.30 -2.06 29.12
C SER A 659 -9.66 -2.37 29.74
N ALA A 660 -10.59 -2.87 28.94
CA ALA A 660 -11.87 -3.48 29.29
C ALA A 660 -12.32 -4.35 28.11
N ASP A 661 -13.47 -5.04 28.25
CA ASP A 661 -14.12 -5.68 27.11
C ASP A 661 -14.37 -4.66 26.00
N ALA A 662 -14.08 -5.03 24.76
CA ALA A 662 -14.18 -4.14 23.62
C ALA A 662 -14.63 -4.86 22.34
N SER A 663 -15.05 -4.10 21.33
CA SER A 663 -15.44 -4.66 20.04
C SER A 663 -14.85 -3.92 18.84
N LEU A 664 -14.72 -4.66 17.73
CA LEU A 664 -14.30 -4.17 16.42
C LEU A 664 -15.43 -4.37 15.40
N ASN A 665 -15.45 -3.53 14.37
CA ASN A 665 -16.46 -3.60 13.31
C ASN A 665 -15.88 -3.44 11.91
N ALA A 666 -16.15 -4.45 11.08
CA ALA A 666 -15.76 -4.54 9.68
C ALA A 666 -16.97 -4.87 8.78
N ASN A 667 -18.17 -4.42 9.14
CA ASN A 667 -19.40 -4.77 8.39
C ASN A 667 -19.47 -4.13 6.99
N ILE A 668 -18.77 -3.00 6.76
CA ILE A 668 -18.76 -2.28 5.48
C ILE A 668 -17.49 -2.55 4.69
N GLY A 669 -16.32 -2.50 5.33
CA GLY A 669 -15.03 -2.80 4.72
C GLY A 669 -14.20 -3.72 5.62
N ARG A 670 -13.45 -4.64 5.01
CA ARG A 670 -12.50 -5.50 5.73
C ARG A 670 -11.57 -4.66 6.62
N PHE A 671 -11.20 -5.21 7.77
CA PHE A 671 -10.32 -4.55 8.73
C PHE A 671 -9.41 -5.56 9.44
N ASP A 672 -8.13 -5.59 9.06
CA ASP A 672 -7.14 -6.46 9.71
C ASP A 672 -6.43 -5.75 10.88
N ILE A 673 -5.92 -6.50 11.86
CA ILE A 673 -5.21 -5.97 13.02
C ILE A 673 -3.92 -6.74 13.32
N GLY A 674 -2.94 -6.07 13.93
CA GLY A 674 -1.75 -6.71 14.50
C GLY A 674 -0.64 -6.99 13.49
N HIS A 675 -0.47 -6.15 12.46
CA HIS A 675 0.62 -6.28 11.49
C HIS A 675 1.52 -5.04 11.47
N ASN A 676 2.83 -5.27 11.34
CA ASN A 676 3.83 -4.21 11.20
C ASN A 676 4.33 -4.14 9.75
N THR A 677 3.71 -3.30 8.93
CA THR A 677 4.13 -3.12 7.53
C THR A 677 5.52 -2.50 7.36
N ALA A 678 6.08 -1.85 8.40
CA ALA A 678 7.44 -1.30 8.38
C ALA A 678 8.52 -2.39 8.47
N ASN A 679 8.15 -3.59 8.95
CA ASN A 679 9.01 -4.76 8.96
C ASN A 679 8.16 -6.01 8.73
N PRO A 680 7.99 -6.46 7.48
CA PRO A 680 7.12 -7.58 7.12
C PRO A 680 7.42 -8.91 7.84
N GLY A 681 8.59 -9.03 8.48
CA GLY A 681 8.97 -10.18 9.30
C GLY A 681 8.56 -10.11 10.78
N ASN A 682 7.95 -9.00 11.24
CA ASN A 682 7.58 -8.80 12.63
C ASN A 682 6.06 -8.71 12.79
N VAL A 683 5.46 -9.70 13.46
CA VAL A 683 4.03 -9.65 13.82
C VAL A 683 3.82 -8.63 14.94
N GLY A 684 2.67 -7.96 14.94
CA GLY A 684 2.26 -7.09 16.03
C GLY A 684 1.89 -7.86 17.30
N THR A 685 1.48 -7.15 18.36
CA THR A 685 1.04 -7.75 19.64
C THR A 685 -0.38 -7.35 19.98
N ILE A 686 -1.19 -8.30 20.43
CA ILE A 686 -2.55 -8.04 20.96
C ILE A 686 -2.59 -8.51 22.41
N THR A 687 -2.72 -7.60 23.36
CA THR A 687 -2.73 -7.86 24.79
C THR A 687 -4.17 -7.84 25.30
N GLY A 688 -4.71 -9.01 25.64
CA GLY A 688 -6.09 -9.15 26.08
C GLY A 688 -6.36 -8.77 27.54
N ASN A 689 -5.38 -8.90 28.44
CA ASN A 689 -5.55 -8.62 29.88
C ASN A 689 -6.80 -9.30 30.51
N ASN A 690 -7.14 -10.51 30.07
CA ASN A 690 -8.33 -11.25 30.50
C ASN A 690 -9.66 -10.56 30.15
N HIS A 691 -9.68 -9.77 29.08
CA HIS A 691 -10.88 -9.15 28.53
C HIS A 691 -11.34 -9.82 27.23
N THR A 692 -12.59 -9.53 26.90
CA THR A 692 -13.24 -10.01 25.67
C THR A 692 -13.01 -9.03 24.52
N LEU A 693 -12.60 -9.56 23.36
CA LEU A 693 -12.59 -8.85 22.08
C LEU A 693 -13.67 -9.42 21.16
N THR A 694 -14.73 -8.64 20.95
CA THR A 694 -15.83 -9.02 20.05
C THR A 694 -15.57 -8.52 18.63
N LEU A 695 -15.61 -9.42 17.65
CA LEU A 695 -15.34 -9.16 16.25
C LEU A 695 -16.65 -9.20 15.44
N ASN A 696 -17.12 -8.03 15.00
CA ASN A 696 -18.23 -7.91 14.03
C ASN A 696 -17.65 -7.89 12.62
N ALA A 697 -17.41 -9.07 12.04
CA ALA A 697 -16.51 -9.25 10.91
C ALA A 697 -17.25 -9.40 9.56
N GLY A 698 -18.30 -8.60 9.31
CA GLY A 698 -19.17 -8.76 8.13
C GLY A 698 -18.45 -8.86 6.78
N GLN A 699 -17.38 -8.07 6.55
CA GLN A 699 -16.52 -8.16 5.36
C GLN A 699 -15.17 -8.86 5.59
N GLY A 700 -14.89 -9.27 6.82
CA GLY A 700 -13.62 -9.92 7.17
C GLY A 700 -12.79 -9.16 8.20
N ILE A 701 -12.25 -9.89 9.17
CA ILE A 701 -11.20 -9.41 10.09
C ILE A 701 -10.07 -10.43 10.14
N GLY A 702 -8.90 -10.04 9.63
CA GLY A 702 -7.66 -10.80 9.81
C GLY A 702 -6.97 -10.45 11.13
N VAL A 703 -6.81 -11.42 12.01
CA VAL A 703 -6.05 -11.28 13.26
C VAL A 703 -4.62 -11.75 12.99
N ARG A 704 -3.68 -10.80 12.97
CA ARG A 704 -2.28 -11.04 12.56
C ARG A 704 -1.26 -10.94 13.69
N GLY A 705 -1.63 -10.31 14.81
CA GLY A 705 -0.75 -10.08 15.94
C GLY A 705 -0.71 -11.27 16.89
N ASP A 706 0.43 -11.50 17.55
CA ASP A 706 0.53 -12.49 18.62
C ASP A 706 -0.31 -12.04 19.81
N SER A 707 -1.26 -12.88 20.24
CA SER A 707 -2.13 -12.61 21.38
C SER A 707 -1.96 -13.55 22.57
N SER A 708 -0.87 -14.33 22.60
CA SER A 708 -0.60 -15.33 23.65
C SER A 708 0.06 -14.77 24.92
N GLY A 709 0.46 -13.51 24.93
CA GLY A 709 1.17 -12.90 26.07
C GLY A 709 0.32 -12.75 27.34
N THR A 710 -1.01 -12.70 27.20
CA THR A 710 -1.98 -12.59 28.30
C THR A 710 -3.28 -13.26 27.88
N PRO A 711 -4.10 -13.79 28.82
CA PRO A 711 -5.42 -14.32 28.49
C PRO A 711 -6.27 -13.32 27.68
N ILE A 712 -7.01 -13.82 26.69
CA ILE A 712 -7.90 -13.05 25.83
C ILE A 712 -9.08 -13.94 25.41
N HIS A 713 -10.29 -13.37 25.43
CA HIS A 713 -11.50 -14.07 25.01
C HIS A 713 -11.99 -13.48 23.69
N TYR A 714 -11.94 -14.23 22.59
CA TYR A 714 -12.45 -13.75 21.31
C TYR A 714 -13.91 -14.16 21.13
N VAL A 715 -14.75 -13.22 20.68
CA VAL A 715 -16.12 -13.53 20.23
C VAL A 715 -16.26 -13.16 18.77
N ILE A 716 -16.42 -14.15 17.89
CA ILE A 716 -16.73 -13.89 16.48
C ILE A 716 -18.25 -13.72 16.39
N ALA A 717 -18.70 -12.47 16.43
CA ALA A 717 -20.12 -12.14 16.53
C ALA A 717 -20.86 -12.27 15.19
N SER A 718 -20.18 -11.96 14.09
CA SER A 718 -20.76 -12.03 12.75
C SER A 718 -19.69 -12.13 11.68
N GLY A 719 -20.10 -12.55 10.48
CA GLY A 719 -19.22 -12.58 9.31
C GLY A 719 -18.05 -13.55 9.49
N ARG A 720 -16.85 -13.13 9.10
CA ARG A 720 -15.72 -14.04 8.93
C ARG A 720 -14.43 -13.49 9.52
N ALA A 721 -13.80 -14.24 10.42
CA ALA A 721 -12.52 -13.87 11.03
C ALA A 721 -11.50 -15.01 10.87
N TRP A 722 -10.21 -14.68 10.81
CA TRP A 722 -9.16 -15.68 10.70
C TRP A 722 -7.86 -15.31 11.41
N ALA A 723 -7.12 -16.34 11.80
CA ALA A 723 -5.73 -16.24 12.21
C ALA A 723 -4.81 -16.17 10.99
N GLU A 724 -3.87 -15.22 10.99
CA GLU A 724 -2.88 -15.04 9.93
C GLU A 724 -1.51 -14.66 10.51
N LEU A 725 -0.42 -14.94 9.78
CA LEU A 725 0.99 -14.66 10.12
C LEU A 725 1.57 -15.39 11.35
N THR A 726 0.78 -15.63 12.41
CA THR A 726 1.23 -16.30 13.64
C THR A 726 0.21 -17.34 14.11
N ASP A 727 0.74 -18.42 14.70
CA ASP A 727 -0.05 -19.50 15.31
C ASP A 727 -0.72 -19.06 16.62
N ASN A 728 -0.23 -17.97 17.22
CA ASN A 728 -0.75 -17.38 18.46
C ASN A 728 -1.78 -16.27 18.21
N ALA A 729 -2.28 -16.10 16.99
CA ALA A 729 -3.15 -14.98 16.63
C ALA A 729 -4.41 -14.90 17.49
N LEU A 730 -4.90 -16.05 17.95
CA LEU A 730 -6.14 -16.19 18.72
C LEU A 730 -5.89 -16.54 20.20
N GLY A 731 -4.75 -16.17 20.78
CA GLY A 731 -4.49 -16.28 22.23
C GLY A 731 -3.61 -17.46 22.62
N GLY A 732 -3.24 -18.30 21.65
CA GLY A 732 -2.50 -19.54 21.90
C GLY A 732 -3.21 -20.39 22.96
N LEU A 733 -2.45 -20.98 23.87
CA LEU A 733 -2.99 -21.80 24.98
C LEU A 733 -3.67 -20.97 26.09
N THR A 734 -3.55 -19.65 26.06
CA THR A 734 -4.04 -18.77 27.15
C THR A 734 -5.38 -18.12 26.84
N GLY A 735 -5.82 -18.13 25.58
CA GLY A 735 -7.10 -17.57 25.16
C GLY A 735 -8.14 -18.61 24.82
N ASP A 736 -9.32 -18.16 24.43
CA ASP A 736 -10.41 -18.96 23.88
C ASP A 736 -11.19 -18.17 22.82
N VAL A 737 -11.94 -18.88 21.98
CA VAL A 737 -12.80 -18.29 20.95
C VAL A 737 -14.22 -18.84 21.06
N VAL A 738 -15.21 -17.95 21.04
CA VAL A 738 -16.62 -18.29 20.81
C VAL A 738 -17.03 -17.82 19.41
N VAL A 739 -17.51 -18.75 18.58
CA VAL A 739 -18.06 -18.46 17.26
C VAL A 739 -19.58 -18.44 17.38
N LYS A 740 -20.20 -17.27 17.16
CA LYS A 740 -21.65 -17.08 17.26
C LYS A 740 -22.39 -17.67 16.06
N ASN A 741 -23.70 -17.78 16.19
CA ASN A 741 -24.58 -18.29 15.14
C ASN A 741 -24.33 -17.63 13.78
N GLY A 742 -24.04 -18.45 12.76
CA GLY A 742 -23.77 -18.02 11.38
C GLY A 742 -22.41 -17.36 11.15
N ALA A 743 -21.59 -17.18 12.19
CA ALA A 743 -20.24 -16.64 12.08
C ALA A 743 -19.22 -17.70 11.67
N ARG A 744 -18.10 -17.25 11.11
CA ARG A 744 -17.07 -18.13 10.53
C ARG A 744 -15.70 -17.80 11.13
N LEU A 745 -15.00 -18.82 11.59
CA LEU A 745 -13.62 -18.73 12.09
C LEU A 745 -12.70 -19.60 11.22
N GLY A 746 -11.52 -19.09 10.89
CA GLY A 746 -10.58 -19.89 10.10
C GLY A 746 -9.13 -19.52 10.27
N THR A 747 -8.32 -20.11 9.40
CA THR A 747 -6.89 -19.81 9.26
C THR A 747 -6.59 -19.35 7.85
N TYR A 748 -5.60 -18.49 7.68
CA TYR A 748 -5.06 -18.10 6.38
C TYR A 748 -3.64 -18.63 6.20
N ASN A 749 -3.39 -19.32 5.09
CA ASN A 749 -2.19 -20.12 4.84
C ASN A 749 -2.01 -21.22 5.91
N PRO A 750 -0.96 -22.06 5.86
CA PRO A 750 -0.75 -23.09 6.88
C PRO A 750 -0.55 -22.46 8.25
N ARG A 751 -1.34 -22.88 9.24
CA ARG A 751 -1.32 -22.42 10.64
C ARG A 751 -1.59 -23.58 11.59
N THR A 752 -1.05 -23.51 12.80
CA THR A 752 -1.36 -24.46 13.89
C THR A 752 -1.94 -23.72 15.09
N ILE A 753 -3.25 -23.77 15.27
CA ILE A 753 -3.96 -23.01 16.31
C ILE A 753 -4.20 -23.89 17.54
N ALA A 754 -3.60 -23.49 18.66
CA ALA A 754 -3.74 -24.19 19.94
C ALA A 754 -4.93 -23.70 20.79
N THR A 755 -5.57 -22.61 20.38
CA THR A 755 -6.69 -21.99 21.10
C THR A 755 -7.91 -22.91 21.12
N PRO A 756 -8.53 -23.16 22.30
CA PRO A 756 -9.85 -23.78 22.40
C PRO A 756 -10.95 -22.95 21.72
N VAL A 757 -11.91 -23.62 21.07
CA VAL A 757 -13.01 -22.98 20.34
C VAL A 757 -14.35 -23.58 20.72
N SER A 758 -15.33 -22.75 21.04
CA SER A 758 -16.75 -23.13 21.15
C SER A 758 -17.53 -22.55 19.97
N ILE A 759 -18.28 -23.38 19.25
CA ILE A 759 -18.99 -22.98 18.03
C ILE A 759 -20.49 -23.20 18.24
N GLU A 760 -21.27 -22.12 18.15
CA GLU A 760 -22.73 -22.14 18.24
C GLU A 760 -23.39 -22.61 16.94
N SER A 761 -24.70 -22.85 16.98
CA SER A 761 -25.47 -23.36 15.84
C SER A 761 -25.31 -22.50 14.59
N GLY A 762 -25.02 -23.12 13.46
CA GLY A 762 -24.79 -22.46 12.18
C GLY A 762 -23.38 -21.87 12.01
N GLY A 763 -22.50 -22.00 13.02
CA GLY A 763 -21.12 -21.55 12.93
C GLY A 763 -20.24 -22.46 12.07
N THR A 764 -19.17 -21.88 11.50
CA THR A 764 -18.26 -22.59 10.59
C THR A 764 -16.79 -22.46 11.00
N LEU A 765 -16.07 -23.57 10.94
CA LEU A 765 -14.60 -23.61 10.94
C LEU A 765 -14.09 -23.79 9.50
N TYR A 766 -13.19 -22.93 9.02
CA TYR A 766 -12.73 -22.96 7.62
C TYR A 766 -11.22 -22.72 7.44
N VAL A 767 -10.71 -22.94 6.23
CA VAL A 767 -9.30 -22.69 5.85
C VAL A 767 -9.23 -21.92 4.53
N GLU A 768 -8.40 -20.88 4.50
CA GLU A 768 -8.13 -20.03 3.33
C GLU A 768 -6.63 -19.88 3.03
N GLY A 769 -6.30 -19.32 1.86
CA GLY A 769 -4.93 -19.07 1.42
C GLY A 769 -4.32 -20.19 0.55
N ALA A 770 -3.03 -20.08 0.28
CA ALA A 770 -2.31 -20.98 -0.63
C ALA A 770 -1.36 -21.93 0.10
N GLY A 771 -1.35 -23.20 -0.31
CA GLY A 771 -0.18 -24.09 -0.13
C GLY A 771 -0.04 -24.86 1.18
N GLY A 772 -1.12 -25.18 1.91
CA GLY A 772 -1.05 -26.20 2.96
C GLY A 772 -2.25 -26.22 3.93
N VAL A 773 -2.05 -26.70 5.16
CA VAL A 773 -3.12 -27.21 6.04
C VAL A 773 -3.42 -26.25 7.19
N GLY A 774 -4.71 -26.00 7.47
CA GLY A 774 -5.15 -25.36 8.70
C GLY A 774 -5.31 -26.40 9.82
N THR A 775 -4.47 -26.34 10.85
CA THR A 775 -4.43 -27.31 11.94
C THR A 775 -4.94 -26.69 13.24
N TRP A 776 -5.81 -27.40 13.96
CA TRP A 776 -6.36 -27.02 15.26
C TRP A 776 -5.98 -28.07 16.29
N THR A 777 -5.18 -27.70 17.29
CA THR A 777 -4.76 -28.57 18.38
C THR A 777 -5.51 -28.31 19.68
N GLY A 778 -6.13 -27.13 19.81
CA GLY A 778 -7.07 -26.82 20.89
C GLY A 778 -8.36 -27.63 20.81
N ALA A 779 -9.04 -27.78 21.95
CA ALA A 779 -10.33 -28.46 22.00
C ALA A 779 -11.40 -27.69 21.22
N ILE A 780 -12.24 -28.40 20.47
CA ILE A 780 -13.39 -27.82 19.75
C ILE A 780 -14.68 -28.32 20.40
N THR A 781 -15.56 -27.40 20.80
CA THR A 781 -16.87 -27.73 21.38
C THR A 781 -17.98 -27.35 20.39
N LEU A 782 -18.80 -28.32 20.01
CA LEU A 782 -19.98 -28.15 19.17
C LEU A 782 -21.18 -27.79 20.06
N ALA A 783 -21.36 -26.50 20.35
CA ALA A 783 -22.46 -26.00 21.17
C ALA A 783 -23.80 -25.90 20.41
N GLY A 784 -23.76 -25.99 19.07
CA GLY A 784 -24.91 -26.17 18.18
C GLY A 784 -24.44 -26.82 16.88
N ALA A 785 -25.31 -26.99 15.88
CA ALA A 785 -24.91 -27.66 14.63
C ALA A 785 -23.79 -26.87 13.93
N VAL A 786 -22.66 -27.53 13.63
CA VAL A 786 -21.42 -26.88 13.14
C VAL A 786 -21.07 -27.35 11.73
N THR A 787 -20.50 -26.44 10.94
CA THR A 787 -19.86 -26.80 9.66
C THR A 787 -18.33 -26.78 9.77
N PHE A 788 -17.67 -27.84 9.32
CA PHE A 788 -16.24 -27.86 8.99
C PHE A 788 -16.09 -27.74 7.48
N GLU A 789 -15.57 -26.61 7.01
CA GLU A 789 -15.47 -26.26 5.59
C GLU A 789 -14.02 -26.37 5.12
N ALA A 790 -13.72 -27.41 4.34
CA ALA A 790 -12.42 -27.61 3.70
C ALA A 790 -12.47 -27.23 2.20
N ALA A 791 -13.00 -26.05 1.89
CA ALA A 791 -13.18 -25.58 0.52
C ALA A 791 -11.86 -25.07 -0.10
N GLY A 792 -11.10 -24.26 0.64
CA GLY A 792 -9.83 -23.71 0.18
C GLY A 792 -8.68 -24.73 0.25
N GLN A 793 -8.50 -25.34 1.43
CA GLN A 793 -7.45 -26.31 1.71
C GLN A 793 -7.93 -27.37 2.70
N ALA A 794 -7.07 -28.35 3.02
CA ALA A 794 -7.34 -29.34 4.04
C ALA A 794 -7.41 -28.70 5.45
N LEU A 795 -8.35 -29.21 6.25
CA LEU A 795 -8.57 -28.87 7.66
C LEU A 795 -8.16 -30.06 8.53
N VAL A 796 -7.40 -29.82 9.60
CA VAL A 796 -7.02 -30.87 10.56
C VAL A 796 -7.38 -30.40 11.96
N VAL A 797 -8.11 -31.22 12.70
CA VAL A 797 -8.48 -31.00 14.10
C VAL A 797 -7.89 -32.16 14.90
N ASN A 798 -6.76 -31.88 15.56
CA ASN A 798 -6.04 -32.82 16.41
C ASN A 798 -6.52 -32.82 17.86
N GLY A 799 -7.07 -31.68 18.31
CA GLY A 799 -7.70 -31.58 19.62
C GLY A 799 -9.02 -32.36 19.70
N PRO A 800 -9.53 -32.63 20.91
CA PRO A 800 -10.81 -33.31 21.09
C PRO A 800 -11.95 -32.46 20.52
N VAL A 801 -12.86 -33.10 19.79
CA VAL A 801 -14.11 -32.49 19.29
C VAL A 801 -15.27 -33.02 20.12
N THR A 802 -15.89 -32.19 20.94
CA THR A 802 -16.92 -32.60 21.92
C THR A 802 -18.24 -31.86 21.70
N GLY A 803 -19.32 -32.29 22.35
CA GLY A 803 -20.63 -31.62 22.32
C GLY A 803 -21.75 -32.53 21.84
N THR A 804 -23.00 -32.07 21.99
CA THR A 804 -24.19 -32.87 21.64
C THR A 804 -24.72 -32.60 20.23
N ALA A 805 -24.14 -31.62 19.53
CA ALA A 805 -24.65 -31.17 18.26
C ALA A 805 -24.00 -31.86 17.06
N SER A 806 -24.66 -31.77 15.91
CA SER A 806 -24.25 -32.40 14.66
C SER A 806 -23.07 -31.70 14.00
N LEU A 807 -22.25 -32.48 13.30
CA LEU A 807 -21.13 -32.01 12.48
C LEU A 807 -21.45 -32.18 10.99
N THR A 808 -21.33 -31.10 10.21
CA THR A 808 -21.40 -31.13 8.75
C THR A 808 -20.04 -30.81 8.13
N LYS A 809 -19.57 -31.64 7.21
CA LYS A 809 -18.37 -31.43 6.42
C LYS A 809 -18.73 -30.98 5.00
N THR A 810 -18.18 -29.85 4.57
CA THR A 810 -18.32 -29.27 3.21
C THR A 810 -16.97 -28.99 2.54
N GLY A 811 -16.98 -28.69 1.25
CA GLY A 811 -15.80 -28.36 0.44
C GLY A 811 -14.98 -29.57 -0.03
N GLY A 812 -14.36 -29.47 -1.20
CA GLY A 812 -13.73 -30.62 -1.88
C GLY A 812 -12.51 -31.26 -1.19
N ASN A 813 -11.85 -30.58 -0.26
CA ASN A 813 -10.65 -31.12 0.41
C ASN A 813 -11.01 -31.99 1.64
N THR A 814 -9.98 -32.59 2.24
CA THR A 814 -10.13 -33.41 3.45
C THR A 814 -10.26 -32.54 4.71
N ALA A 815 -11.25 -32.83 5.55
CA ALA A 815 -11.22 -32.46 6.97
C ALA A 815 -10.88 -33.70 7.80
N THR A 816 -9.87 -33.61 8.65
CA THR A 816 -9.47 -34.68 9.56
C THR A 816 -9.86 -34.32 10.98
N VAL A 817 -10.54 -35.22 11.69
CA VAL A 817 -10.85 -35.12 13.11
C VAL A 817 -10.17 -36.30 13.80
N ALA A 818 -9.06 -36.04 14.49
CA ALA A 818 -8.25 -37.09 15.11
C ALA A 818 -8.95 -37.71 16.33
N GLN A 819 -9.67 -36.87 17.09
CA GLN A 819 -10.32 -37.25 18.34
C GLN A 819 -11.80 -36.83 18.31
N PRO A 820 -12.65 -37.49 17.50
CA PRO A 820 -14.08 -37.28 17.57
C PRO A 820 -14.60 -37.69 18.96
N GLY A 821 -15.55 -36.94 19.50
CA GLY A 821 -16.18 -37.17 20.80
C GLY A 821 -17.49 -36.39 20.94
N TYR A 822 -18.06 -35.93 19.82
CA TYR A 822 -19.39 -35.35 19.73
C TYR A 822 -20.41 -36.48 19.52
N VAL A 823 -21.65 -36.27 19.96
CA VAL A 823 -22.70 -37.31 19.93
C VAL A 823 -23.84 -37.04 18.95
N GLY A 824 -23.84 -35.89 18.27
CA GLY A 824 -24.81 -35.57 17.23
C GLY A 824 -24.48 -36.22 15.87
N ASP A 825 -25.40 -36.07 14.92
CA ASP A 825 -25.27 -36.63 13.57
C ASP A 825 -24.03 -36.13 12.82
N THR A 826 -23.50 -36.97 11.92
CA THR A 826 -22.38 -36.64 11.04
C THR A 826 -22.85 -36.56 9.61
N THR A 827 -22.61 -35.43 8.93
CA THR A 827 -22.92 -35.27 7.50
C THR A 827 -21.67 -34.95 6.70
N VAL A 828 -21.43 -35.65 5.60
CA VAL A 828 -20.38 -35.38 4.62
C VAL A 828 -21.04 -34.96 3.31
N SER A 829 -21.17 -33.65 3.09
CA SER A 829 -21.83 -33.09 1.92
C SER A 829 -20.92 -33.12 0.68
N GLU A 830 -19.61 -32.94 0.87
CA GLU A 830 -18.61 -32.94 -0.20
C GLU A 830 -17.21 -33.26 0.34
N GLY A 831 -16.34 -33.81 -0.51
CA GLY A 831 -14.94 -34.07 -0.20
C GLY A 831 -14.81 -35.21 0.81
N THR A 832 -13.75 -35.20 1.60
CA THR A 832 -13.47 -36.27 2.57
C THR A 832 -13.57 -35.78 4.01
N LEU A 833 -14.30 -36.50 4.86
CA LEU A 833 -14.17 -36.43 6.32
C LEU A 833 -13.33 -37.64 6.77
N SER A 834 -12.27 -37.42 7.54
CA SER A 834 -11.42 -38.47 8.10
C SER A 834 -11.56 -38.50 9.62
N LEU A 835 -11.95 -39.65 10.18
CA LEU A 835 -12.14 -39.85 11.62
C LEU A 835 -11.06 -40.78 12.19
N GLY A 836 -10.40 -40.32 13.25
CA GLY A 836 -9.30 -41.02 13.91
C GLY A 836 -9.68 -42.01 15.00
N ALA A 837 -10.96 -42.10 15.39
CA ALA A 837 -11.46 -42.99 16.43
C ALA A 837 -12.90 -43.44 16.14
N ALA A 838 -13.28 -44.61 16.67
CA ALA A 838 -14.64 -45.13 16.65
C ALA A 838 -15.39 -44.65 17.90
N THR A 839 -16.06 -43.51 17.79
CA THR A 839 -16.69 -42.80 18.92
C THR A 839 -17.99 -42.10 18.52
N LEU A 840 -18.51 -42.36 17.33
CA LEU A 840 -19.82 -41.83 16.95
C LEU A 840 -20.86 -42.42 17.90
N ALA A 841 -21.89 -41.64 18.24
CA ALA A 841 -22.92 -42.14 19.14
C ALA A 841 -23.78 -43.21 18.45
N ASP A 842 -24.10 -44.27 19.18
CA ASP A 842 -25.01 -45.33 18.73
C ASP A 842 -26.38 -44.80 18.30
N THR A 843 -26.79 -43.64 18.81
CA THR A 843 -28.05 -42.95 18.47
C THR A 843 -27.96 -42.03 17.26
N SER A 844 -26.77 -41.81 16.70
CA SER A 844 -26.53 -40.82 15.64
C SER A 844 -26.74 -41.42 14.24
N THR A 845 -27.00 -40.54 13.27
CA THR A 845 -27.03 -40.88 11.85
C THR A 845 -25.81 -40.34 11.11
N VAL A 846 -25.25 -41.15 10.22
CA VAL A 846 -24.20 -40.73 9.26
C VAL A 846 -24.83 -40.52 7.89
N ASN A 847 -24.72 -39.30 7.36
CA ASN A 847 -25.20 -38.94 6.02
C ASN A 847 -24.02 -38.64 5.09
N ILE A 848 -23.85 -39.42 4.03
CA ILE A 848 -22.81 -39.22 3.00
C ILE A 848 -23.51 -38.85 1.69
N ALA A 849 -23.30 -37.63 1.21
CA ALA A 849 -23.82 -37.21 -0.09
C ALA A 849 -23.04 -37.87 -1.25
N ALA A 850 -23.54 -37.79 -2.48
CA ALA A 850 -22.92 -38.41 -3.65
C ALA A 850 -21.48 -37.92 -3.93
N GLY A 851 -21.13 -36.69 -3.52
CA GLY A 851 -19.77 -36.15 -3.62
C GLY A 851 -18.95 -36.27 -2.32
N GLY A 852 -19.49 -36.94 -1.30
CA GLY A 852 -18.90 -37.10 0.02
C GLY A 852 -18.20 -38.45 0.20
N LYS A 853 -17.19 -38.47 1.07
CA LYS A 853 -16.45 -39.67 1.43
C LYS A 853 -16.07 -39.66 2.91
N LEU A 854 -16.27 -40.77 3.61
CA LEU A 854 -15.88 -40.98 4.99
C LEU A 854 -14.65 -41.90 5.07
N THR A 855 -13.56 -41.40 5.62
CA THR A 855 -12.34 -42.19 5.88
C THR A 855 -12.28 -42.57 7.36
N LEU A 856 -12.22 -43.86 7.66
CA LEU A 856 -12.15 -44.41 9.02
C LEU A 856 -10.76 -45.01 9.24
N THR A 857 -9.86 -44.28 9.91
CA THR A 857 -8.44 -44.67 10.01
C THR A 857 -8.11 -45.58 11.20
N HIS A 858 -9.07 -45.78 12.12
CA HIS A 858 -8.87 -46.46 13.41
C HIS A 858 -8.90 -48.00 13.36
N GLY A 859 -9.32 -48.62 12.26
CA GLY A 859 -9.37 -50.09 12.14
C GLY A 859 -10.42 -50.81 13.00
N GLN A 860 -11.26 -50.05 13.71
CA GLN A 860 -12.32 -50.57 14.60
C GLN A 860 -13.71 -50.52 13.93
N THR A 861 -14.69 -51.16 14.56
CA THR A 861 -16.12 -51.00 14.24
C THR A 861 -16.71 -49.89 15.10
N ASP A 862 -17.45 -48.96 14.49
CA ASP A 862 -18.20 -47.90 15.17
C ASP A 862 -19.70 -48.08 14.91
N THR A 863 -20.56 -47.90 15.92
CA THR A 863 -22.00 -48.21 15.82
C THR A 863 -22.81 -46.93 15.67
N VAL A 864 -23.82 -46.96 14.78
CA VAL A 864 -24.71 -45.81 14.52
C VAL A 864 -26.15 -46.30 14.31
N ALA A 865 -27.12 -45.41 14.57
CA ALA A 865 -28.55 -45.71 14.40
C ALA A 865 -28.95 -45.75 12.93
N GLY A 866 -28.27 -44.97 12.08
CA GLY A 866 -28.58 -44.87 10.67
C GLY A 866 -27.38 -44.51 9.80
N LEU A 867 -27.40 -44.99 8.56
CA LEU A 867 -26.49 -44.58 7.50
C LEU A 867 -27.30 -44.23 6.25
N VAL A 868 -27.04 -43.08 5.66
CA VAL A 868 -27.65 -42.62 4.42
C VAL A 868 -26.55 -42.31 3.42
N ILE A 869 -26.62 -42.89 2.22
CA ILE A 869 -25.65 -42.68 1.15
C ILE A 869 -26.39 -42.18 -0.09
N GLY A 870 -26.01 -41.01 -0.61
CA GLY A 870 -26.64 -40.41 -1.78
C GLY A 870 -28.15 -40.16 -1.62
N GLY A 871 -28.62 -39.97 -0.38
CA GLY A 871 -30.04 -39.83 -0.04
C GLY A 871 -30.79 -41.15 0.16
N VAL A 872 -30.12 -42.30 0.04
CA VAL A 872 -30.70 -43.63 0.25
C VAL A 872 -30.33 -44.15 1.65
N THR A 873 -31.33 -44.50 2.46
CA THR A 873 -31.12 -45.15 3.77
C THR A 873 -30.62 -46.57 3.57
N MET A 874 -29.53 -46.91 4.24
CA MET A 874 -28.88 -48.21 4.15
C MET A 874 -29.47 -49.19 5.17
N ALA A 875 -29.52 -50.48 4.82
CA ALA A 875 -30.01 -51.53 5.70
C ALA A 875 -29.06 -51.77 6.90
N SER A 876 -29.53 -52.50 7.90
CA SER A 876 -28.67 -52.93 9.02
C SER A 876 -27.52 -53.80 8.53
N GLY A 877 -26.31 -53.56 9.04
CA GLY A 877 -25.11 -54.30 8.67
C GLY A 877 -23.84 -53.47 8.79
N THR A 878 -22.69 -54.06 8.42
CA THR A 878 -21.41 -53.35 8.43
C THR A 878 -21.07 -52.75 7.06
N TYR A 879 -20.59 -51.50 7.04
CA TYR A 879 -20.22 -50.73 5.86
C TYR A 879 -18.79 -50.21 5.96
N GLY A 880 -18.01 -50.28 4.89
CA GLY A 880 -16.63 -49.81 4.89
C GLY A 880 -15.94 -49.95 3.53
N ALA A 881 -14.66 -49.61 3.49
CA ALA A 881 -13.83 -49.71 2.28
C ALA A 881 -13.26 -51.13 2.10
N THR A 882 -12.73 -51.43 0.92
CA THR A 882 -11.95 -52.62 0.64
C THR A 882 -10.82 -52.76 1.66
N GLY A 883 -10.77 -53.89 2.35
CA GLY A 883 -9.79 -54.16 3.41
C GLY A 883 -10.25 -53.84 4.85
N SER A 884 -11.42 -53.23 5.04
CA SER A 884 -12.01 -52.99 6.38
C SER A 884 -12.65 -54.24 7.03
N GLY A 885 -12.90 -55.28 6.23
CA GLY A 885 -13.66 -56.46 6.66
C GLY A 885 -15.16 -56.21 6.86
N ALA A 886 -15.70 -55.11 6.33
CA ALA A 886 -17.14 -54.88 6.27
C ALA A 886 -17.85 -55.81 5.28
N THR A 887 -19.09 -56.18 5.57
CA THR A 887 -19.95 -56.99 4.67
C THR A 887 -20.35 -56.21 3.42
N ASN A 888 -20.65 -54.91 3.58
CA ASN A 888 -21.00 -54.03 2.49
C ASN A 888 -19.79 -53.14 2.15
N ILE A 889 -19.10 -53.44 1.05
CA ILE A 889 -17.93 -52.70 0.60
C ILE A 889 -18.35 -51.58 -0.36
N ASP A 890 -17.95 -50.35 -0.06
CA ASP A 890 -18.21 -49.17 -0.90
C ASP A 890 -17.02 -48.20 -0.87
N ASP A 891 -16.06 -48.39 -1.78
CA ASP A 891 -14.87 -47.54 -1.89
C ASP A 891 -15.15 -46.13 -2.45
N ALA A 892 -16.34 -45.89 -3.00
CA ALA A 892 -16.72 -44.55 -3.45
C ALA A 892 -16.97 -43.64 -2.24
N HIS A 893 -17.70 -44.15 -1.25
CA HIS A 893 -18.10 -43.40 -0.06
C HIS A 893 -17.24 -43.69 1.17
N PHE A 894 -16.43 -44.77 1.17
CA PHE A 894 -15.56 -45.12 2.29
C PHE A 894 -14.07 -45.23 1.91
N ALA A 895 -13.20 -44.99 2.88
CA ALA A 895 -11.77 -45.31 2.85
C ALA A 895 -11.25 -45.68 4.26
N GLY A 896 -10.03 -46.21 4.32
CA GLY A 896 -9.39 -46.60 5.58
C GLY A 896 -9.67 -48.06 5.96
N THR A 897 -9.32 -48.41 7.20
CA THR A 897 -9.39 -49.79 7.72
C THR A 897 -10.54 -50.00 8.69
N GLY A 898 -11.18 -48.92 9.18
CA GLY A 898 -12.36 -49.00 10.04
C GLY A 898 -13.66 -49.25 9.26
N ARG A 899 -14.76 -49.50 10.00
CA ARG A 899 -16.10 -49.74 9.44
C ARG A 899 -17.21 -49.20 10.34
N LEU A 900 -18.35 -48.82 9.75
CA LEU A 900 -19.57 -48.50 10.48
C LEU A 900 -20.46 -49.75 10.62
N SER A 901 -21.15 -49.89 11.75
CA SER A 901 -22.19 -50.88 12.01
C SER A 901 -23.53 -50.16 12.16
N VAL A 902 -24.43 -50.36 11.21
CA VAL A 902 -25.78 -49.79 11.25
C VAL A 902 -26.67 -50.73 12.05
N ALA A 903 -27.16 -50.25 13.21
CA ALA A 903 -28.02 -51.02 14.09
C ALA A 903 -29.38 -51.33 13.45
N SER A 904 -29.98 -52.45 13.83
CA SER A 904 -31.36 -52.80 13.48
C SER A 904 -32.32 -51.94 14.30
N ALA A 905 -32.82 -50.83 13.75
CA ALA A 905 -33.88 -50.04 14.39
C ALA A 905 -35.12 -50.93 14.67
N GLY A 906 -35.62 -50.90 15.91
CA GLY A 906 -36.88 -51.55 16.32
C GLY A 906 -36.81 -53.03 16.68
N SER A 907 -35.68 -53.56 17.17
CA SER A 907 -35.64 -54.93 17.73
C SER A 907 -36.00 -54.96 19.21
N TYR A 908 -36.69 -56.02 19.68
CA TYR A 908 -36.97 -56.24 21.10
C TYR A 908 -35.67 -56.25 21.93
N ALA A 909 -34.58 -56.80 21.38
CA ALA A 909 -33.29 -56.83 22.06
C ALA A 909 -32.74 -55.42 22.35
N ALA A 910 -32.88 -54.48 21.41
CA ALA A 910 -32.46 -53.10 21.62
C ALA A 910 -33.34 -52.37 22.65
N TRP A 911 -34.66 -52.59 22.58
CA TRP A 911 -35.62 -52.04 23.53
C TRP A 911 -35.43 -52.61 24.95
N ALA A 912 -35.22 -53.92 25.09
CA ALA A 912 -34.99 -54.57 26.38
C ALA A 912 -33.70 -54.08 27.04
N LEU A 913 -32.64 -53.86 26.25
CA LEU A 913 -31.37 -53.34 26.76
C LEU A 913 -31.50 -51.90 27.30
N SER A 914 -32.31 -51.06 26.66
CA SER A 914 -32.52 -49.67 27.09
C SER A 914 -33.40 -49.56 28.34
N HIS A 915 -34.28 -50.53 28.59
CA HIS A 915 -35.15 -50.58 29.77
C HIS A 915 -34.60 -51.47 30.88
N GLY A 916 -33.50 -52.19 30.65
CA GLY A 916 -32.84 -53.02 31.67
C GLY A 916 -33.58 -54.31 32.00
N VAL A 917 -34.38 -54.84 31.07
CA VAL A 917 -35.30 -55.96 31.31
C VAL A 917 -34.92 -57.22 30.54
N GLY A 918 -35.46 -58.37 30.99
CA GLY A 918 -35.11 -59.70 30.52
C GLY A 918 -35.80 -60.14 29.23
N ALA A 919 -36.26 -61.40 29.21
CA ALA A 919 -36.89 -62.00 28.03
C ALA A 919 -38.32 -61.47 27.79
N ALA A 920 -38.82 -61.57 26.55
CA ALA A 920 -40.14 -61.04 26.17
C ALA A 920 -41.33 -61.68 26.92
N ASN A 921 -41.14 -62.85 27.50
CA ASN A 921 -42.14 -63.56 28.29
C ASN A 921 -41.94 -63.42 29.82
N ALA A 922 -40.94 -62.65 30.25
CA ALA A 922 -40.80 -62.24 31.65
C ALA A 922 -41.72 -61.05 31.94
N ASP A 923 -41.90 -60.77 33.23
CA ASP A 923 -42.67 -59.68 33.82
C ASP A 923 -41.76 -59.13 34.93
N ASP A 924 -40.80 -58.29 34.51
CA ASP A 924 -39.65 -57.89 35.34
C ASP A 924 -40.07 -56.92 36.47
N ASP A 925 -41.07 -56.09 36.23
CA ASP A 925 -41.64 -55.14 37.21
C ASP A 925 -42.78 -55.72 38.06
N HIS A 926 -43.21 -56.95 37.76
CA HIS A 926 -44.21 -57.74 38.49
C HIS A 926 -45.61 -57.11 38.52
N ASP A 927 -46.00 -56.44 37.44
CA ASP A 927 -47.31 -55.79 37.33
C ASP A 927 -48.38 -56.68 36.66
N GLY A 928 -47.96 -57.85 36.16
CA GLY A 928 -48.81 -58.83 35.50
C GLY A 928 -48.83 -58.71 33.97
N ILE A 929 -48.07 -57.78 33.39
CA ILE A 929 -47.90 -57.60 31.94
C ILE A 929 -46.49 -58.05 31.58
N THR A 930 -46.37 -58.92 30.57
CA THR A 930 -45.03 -59.37 30.15
C THR A 930 -44.32 -58.31 29.33
N ASN A 931 -42.99 -58.21 29.44
CA ASN A 931 -42.15 -57.27 28.71
C ASN A 931 -42.44 -57.19 27.19
N GLY A 932 -42.74 -58.33 26.56
CA GLY A 932 -43.05 -58.38 25.13
C GLY A 932 -44.38 -57.69 24.78
N ILE A 933 -45.35 -57.72 25.69
CA ILE A 933 -46.60 -56.97 25.54
C ILE A 933 -46.37 -55.49 25.79
N GLU A 934 -45.57 -55.11 26.79
CA GLU A 934 -45.19 -53.73 27.08
C GLU A 934 -44.43 -53.08 25.91
N PHE A 935 -43.55 -53.85 25.27
CA PHE A 935 -42.90 -53.47 24.01
C PHE A 935 -43.91 -53.11 22.91
N VAL A 936 -45.08 -53.79 22.87
CA VAL A 936 -46.15 -53.49 21.91
C VAL A 936 -46.97 -52.30 22.35
N ILE A 937 -47.46 -52.27 23.58
CA ILE A 937 -48.42 -51.26 24.04
C ILE A 937 -47.77 -49.95 24.52
N GLY A 938 -46.45 -49.91 24.64
CA GLY A 938 -45.68 -48.75 25.08
C GLY A 938 -45.63 -48.59 26.60
N GLY A 939 -45.62 -49.71 27.34
CA GLY A 939 -45.39 -49.73 28.79
C GLY A 939 -43.92 -49.57 29.18
N ASP A 940 -43.68 -49.27 30.46
CA ASP A 940 -42.37 -49.22 31.11
C ASP A 940 -42.12 -50.51 31.90
N PRO A 941 -41.41 -51.50 31.33
CA PRO A 941 -41.20 -52.82 31.94
C PRO A 941 -40.29 -52.80 33.18
N ALA A 942 -39.85 -51.61 33.60
CA ALA A 942 -39.07 -51.38 34.81
C ALA A 942 -39.89 -50.74 35.95
N ALA A 943 -41.15 -50.35 35.71
CA ALA A 943 -41.97 -49.63 36.67
C ALA A 943 -43.45 -50.08 36.62
N PRO A 944 -43.99 -50.63 37.73
CA PRO A 944 -45.34 -51.19 37.73
C PRO A 944 -46.40 -50.10 37.53
N GLY A 945 -47.42 -50.36 36.69
CA GLY A 945 -48.55 -49.44 36.54
C GLY A 945 -49.26 -49.40 35.19
N ASP A 946 -48.95 -50.31 34.26
CA ASP A 946 -49.33 -50.14 32.85
C ASP A 946 -50.67 -50.78 32.46
N GLN A 947 -51.48 -51.13 33.45
CA GLN A 947 -52.82 -51.70 33.26
C GLN A 947 -53.74 -50.81 32.41
N ALA A 948 -53.51 -49.48 32.37
CA ALA A 948 -54.25 -48.55 31.54
C ALA A 948 -53.94 -48.67 30.03
N LEU A 949 -52.80 -49.26 29.68
CA LEU A 949 -52.35 -49.47 28.29
C LEU A 949 -52.78 -50.83 27.73
N LEU A 950 -53.34 -51.71 28.56
CA LEU A 950 -53.81 -53.02 28.10
C LEU A 950 -54.89 -52.89 27.03
N PRO A 951 -54.96 -53.86 26.11
CA PRO A 951 -56.00 -53.88 25.09
C PRO A 951 -57.41 -53.82 25.70
N PHE A 952 -58.28 -53.04 25.07
CA PHE A 952 -59.68 -52.92 25.47
C PHE A 952 -60.58 -53.47 24.38
N THR A 953 -61.76 -53.94 24.79
CA THR A 953 -62.73 -54.55 23.88
C THR A 953 -64.10 -53.91 24.01
N ALA A 954 -64.82 -53.83 22.91
CA ALA A 954 -66.25 -53.55 22.92
C ALA A 954 -67.00 -54.66 22.17
N VAL A 955 -68.14 -55.05 22.71
CA VAL A 955 -68.97 -56.12 22.13
C VAL A 955 -70.32 -55.54 21.78
N ASN A 956 -70.71 -55.69 20.52
CA ASN A 956 -72.06 -55.38 20.07
C ASN A 956 -72.73 -56.66 19.49
N PRO A 957 -73.99 -56.59 19.02
CA PRO A 957 -74.67 -57.76 18.47
C PRO A 957 -74.04 -58.34 17.20
N ALA A 958 -73.33 -57.53 16.41
CA ALA A 958 -72.72 -57.93 15.14
C ALA A 958 -71.26 -58.38 15.30
N ASP A 959 -70.46 -57.63 16.08
CA ASP A 959 -69.00 -57.73 16.08
C ASP A 959 -68.40 -57.64 17.50
N ILE A 960 -67.15 -58.12 17.62
CA ILE A 960 -66.23 -57.78 18.71
C ILE A 960 -65.17 -56.83 18.16
N THR A 961 -64.99 -55.66 18.78
CA THR A 961 -63.82 -54.82 18.53
C THR A 961 -62.77 -55.06 19.60
N PHE A 962 -61.52 -55.23 19.19
CA PHE A 962 -60.34 -55.37 20.03
C PHE A 962 -59.35 -54.27 19.65
N SER A 963 -59.12 -53.35 20.57
CA SER A 963 -58.25 -52.19 20.36
C SER A 963 -57.03 -52.28 21.26
N PHE A 964 -55.84 -52.02 20.72
CA PHE A 964 -54.58 -52.03 21.47
C PHE A 964 -53.64 -50.91 21.01
N PHE A 965 -52.83 -50.38 21.93
CA PHE A 965 -51.73 -49.47 21.59
C PHE A 965 -50.62 -50.25 20.87
N ARG A 966 -49.99 -49.64 19.86
CA ARG A 966 -48.88 -50.24 19.11
C ARG A 966 -47.76 -49.23 18.93
N THR A 967 -46.63 -49.46 19.58
CA THR A 967 -45.40 -48.68 19.38
C THR A 967 -44.87 -48.80 17.95
N VAL A 968 -44.07 -47.81 17.54
CA VAL A 968 -43.38 -47.85 16.24
C VAL A 968 -42.37 -48.99 16.16
N ASP A 969 -41.71 -49.33 17.27
CA ASP A 969 -40.71 -50.40 17.32
C ASP A 969 -41.34 -51.78 17.19
N SER A 970 -42.49 -52.01 17.84
CA SER A 970 -43.18 -53.30 17.76
C SER A 970 -43.85 -53.56 16.42
N ALA A 971 -44.10 -52.53 15.61
CA ALA A 971 -44.71 -52.68 14.29
C ALA A 971 -43.92 -53.64 13.38
N ASN A 972 -42.60 -53.70 13.54
CA ASN A 972 -41.71 -54.59 12.79
C ASN A 972 -41.90 -56.09 13.11
N TYR A 973 -42.57 -56.41 14.23
CA TYR A 973 -42.86 -57.79 14.66
C TYR A 973 -44.28 -58.25 14.30
N ASN A 974 -45.02 -57.43 13.54
CA ASN A 974 -46.39 -57.71 13.10
C ASN A 974 -47.32 -58.24 14.22
N PRO A 975 -47.47 -57.51 15.35
CA PRO A 975 -48.43 -57.87 16.38
C PRO A 975 -49.83 -57.97 15.77
N ALA A 976 -50.50 -59.09 16.01
CA ALA A 976 -51.76 -59.41 15.36
C ALA A 976 -52.80 -59.87 16.37
N VAL A 977 -54.05 -59.45 16.15
CA VAL A 977 -55.18 -59.99 16.90
C VAL A 977 -55.56 -61.33 16.31
N GLN A 978 -55.84 -62.31 17.17
CA GLN A 978 -56.36 -63.61 16.78
C GLN A 978 -57.69 -63.86 17.47
N TYR A 979 -58.53 -64.69 16.85
CA TYR A 979 -59.80 -65.12 17.40
C TYR A 979 -59.91 -66.65 17.50
N SER A 980 -60.74 -67.13 18.42
CA SER A 980 -60.95 -68.55 18.69
C SER A 980 -62.34 -68.82 19.26
N THR A 981 -62.86 -70.02 19.03
CA THR A 981 -64.09 -70.53 19.66
C THR A 981 -63.83 -71.54 20.78
N ASN A 982 -62.57 -72.00 20.95
CA ASN A 982 -62.22 -73.09 21.86
C ASN A 982 -60.94 -72.87 22.69
N LEU A 983 -60.27 -71.72 22.55
CA LEU A 983 -58.99 -71.36 23.19
C LEU A 983 -57.77 -72.21 22.78
N THR A 984 -57.93 -73.26 21.98
CA THR A 984 -56.82 -74.13 21.53
C THR A 984 -56.41 -73.86 20.10
N SER A 985 -57.37 -73.57 19.22
CA SER A 985 -57.14 -73.26 17.80
C SER A 985 -57.40 -71.78 17.58
N TRP A 986 -56.42 -71.07 17.06
CA TRP A 986 -56.47 -69.62 16.87
C TRP A 986 -56.32 -69.26 15.40
N THR A 987 -57.16 -68.35 14.94
CA THR A 987 -57.12 -67.79 13.58
C THR A 987 -56.71 -66.33 13.67
N THR A 988 -55.72 -65.91 12.88
CA THR A 988 -55.32 -64.51 12.80
C THR A 988 -56.42 -63.67 12.13
N ALA A 989 -56.79 -62.56 12.76
CA ALA A 989 -57.72 -61.59 12.19
C ALA A 989 -56.98 -60.77 11.12
N VAL A 990 -57.27 -61.04 9.85
CA VAL A 990 -56.66 -60.38 8.69
C VAL A 990 -57.66 -59.40 8.10
N ASP A 991 -57.23 -58.16 7.87
CA ASP A 991 -58.08 -57.11 7.30
C ASP A 991 -58.71 -57.55 5.97
N GLY A 992 -60.03 -57.34 5.83
CA GLY A 992 -60.80 -57.69 4.64
C GLY A 992 -61.14 -59.19 4.48
N VAL A 993 -60.68 -60.07 5.39
CA VAL A 993 -60.97 -61.52 5.35
C VAL A 993 -62.11 -61.86 6.31
N ASP A 994 -63.09 -62.62 5.85
CA ASP A 994 -64.24 -63.09 6.65
C ASP A 994 -65.02 -61.97 7.39
N GLY A 995 -64.98 -60.76 6.83
CA GLY A 995 -65.63 -59.56 7.38
C GLY A 995 -64.83 -58.86 8.50
N VAL A 996 -63.59 -59.29 8.77
CA VAL A 996 -62.68 -58.60 9.70
C VAL A 996 -62.27 -57.24 9.13
N THR A 997 -62.22 -56.21 9.98
CA THR A 997 -61.62 -54.91 9.62
C THR A 997 -60.53 -54.54 10.61
N VAL A 998 -59.41 -54.00 10.12
CA VAL A 998 -58.29 -53.51 10.94
C VAL A 998 -58.05 -52.04 10.61
N VAL A 999 -58.26 -51.16 11.59
CA VAL A 999 -58.06 -49.72 11.44
C VAL A 999 -56.98 -49.28 12.41
N THR A 1000 -55.97 -48.56 11.93
CA THR A 1000 -54.96 -47.92 12.78
C THR A 1000 -55.26 -46.43 12.90
N ASP A 1001 -55.46 -45.94 14.12
CA ASP A 1001 -55.53 -44.52 14.44
C ASP A 1001 -54.14 -44.01 14.83
N ASN A 1002 -53.53 -43.26 13.91
CA ASN A 1002 -52.20 -42.66 14.08
C ASN A 1002 -52.23 -41.32 14.85
N ASN A 1003 -53.40 -40.85 15.31
CA ASN A 1003 -53.50 -39.61 16.09
C ASN A 1003 -53.20 -39.80 17.58
N SER A 1004 -53.01 -41.05 18.02
CA SER A 1004 -52.60 -41.43 19.38
C SER A 1004 -51.10 -41.70 19.43
N ASN A 1005 -50.43 -41.45 20.56
CA ASN A 1005 -49.04 -41.84 20.77
C ASN A 1005 -48.91 -42.69 22.05
N PRO A 1006 -48.71 -44.01 21.96
CA PRO A 1006 -48.59 -44.81 20.72
C PRO A 1006 -49.89 -44.87 19.89
N PRO A 1007 -49.83 -45.14 18.57
CA PRO A 1007 -50.99 -45.39 17.73
C PRO A 1007 -51.90 -46.50 18.28
N ILE A 1008 -53.21 -46.39 18.05
CA ILE A 1008 -54.18 -47.41 18.46
C ILE A 1008 -54.61 -48.24 17.25
N VAL A 1009 -54.43 -49.55 17.30
CA VAL A 1009 -54.94 -50.49 16.30
C VAL A 1009 -56.25 -51.08 16.80
N THR A 1010 -57.33 -50.88 16.04
CA THR A 1010 -58.66 -51.45 16.31
C THR A 1010 -58.98 -52.54 15.30
N VAL A 1011 -59.18 -53.76 15.81
CA VAL A 1011 -59.56 -54.94 15.01
C VAL A 1011 -61.01 -55.30 15.30
N THR A 1012 -61.86 -55.23 14.30
CA THR A 1012 -63.28 -55.63 14.37
C THR A 1012 -63.42 -57.04 13.80
N VAL A 1013 -63.92 -57.98 14.61
CA VAL A 1013 -64.10 -59.38 14.24
C VAL A 1013 -65.60 -59.73 14.29
N PRO A 1014 -66.22 -60.17 13.18
CA PRO A 1014 -67.63 -60.54 13.17
C PRO A 1014 -67.96 -61.72 14.07
N ARG A 1015 -69.04 -61.60 14.84
CA ARG A 1015 -69.51 -62.66 15.74
C ARG A 1015 -70.14 -63.83 14.98
N SER A 1016 -70.49 -63.64 13.72
CA SER A 1016 -70.91 -64.74 12.82
C SER A 1016 -69.84 -65.82 12.72
N LEU A 1017 -68.56 -65.47 12.87
CA LEU A 1017 -67.43 -66.40 12.87
C LEU A 1017 -67.40 -67.32 14.11
N ALA A 1018 -68.21 -67.02 15.12
CA ALA A 1018 -68.40 -67.87 16.29
C ALA A 1018 -69.50 -68.93 16.11
N SER A 1019 -70.39 -68.84 15.12
CA SER A 1019 -71.55 -69.73 14.99
C SER A 1019 -71.14 -71.16 14.57
N PRO A 1020 -71.64 -72.24 15.22
CA PRO A 1020 -72.69 -72.30 16.25
C PRO A 1020 -72.18 -72.27 17.70
N ALA A 1021 -70.91 -71.96 17.95
CA ALA A 1021 -70.32 -71.94 19.28
C ALA A 1021 -70.91 -70.80 20.15
N THR A 1022 -71.12 -71.09 21.43
CA THR A 1022 -71.65 -70.13 22.42
C THR A 1022 -70.58 -69.23 23.04
N ARG A 1023 -69.30 -69.44 22.70
CA ARG A 1023 -68.14 -68.72 23.25
C ARG A 1023 -67.23 -68.25 22.12
N PHE A 1024 -66.77 -67.02 22.22
CA PHE A 1024 -65.87 -66.39 21.25
C PHE A 1024 -64.80 -65.60 22.00
N PHE A 1025 -63.54 -65.81 21.63
CA PHE A 1025 -62.37 -65.27 22.30
C PHE A 1025 -61.51 -64.50 21.31
N VAL A 1026 -60.90 -63.43 21.76
CA VAL A 1026 -59.94 -62.63 21.00
C VAL A 1026 -58.69 -62.40 21.86
N ARG A 1027 -57.50 -62.40 21.25
CA ARG A 1027 -56.24 -62.11 21.93
C ARG A 1027 -55.30 -61.32 21.04
N LEU A 1028 -54.40 -60.56 21.66
CA LEU A 1028 -53.22 -60.04 20.99
C LEU A 1028 -52.14 -61.12 20.97
N GLN A 1029 -51.53 -61.37 19.82
CA GLN A 1029 -50.36 -62.24 19.67
C GLN A 1029 -49.19 -61.45 19.10
N LEU A 1030 -48.05 -61.63 19.74
CA LEU A 1030 -46.75 -61.15 19.28
C LEU A 1030 -45.80 -62.34 19.19
N THR A 1031 -44.95 -62.37 18.16
CA THR A 1031 -43.83 -63.31 18.08
C THR A 1031 -42.54 -62.51 18.08
N VAL A 1032 -41.73 -62.70 19.13
CA VAL A 1032 -40.39 -62.13 19.24
C VAL A 1032 -39.37 -63.28 19.12
N PRO A 1033 -38.31 -63.15 18.29
CA PRO A 1033 -37.29 -64.17 18.05
C PRO A 1033 -36.54 -64.65 19.30
#